data_AF-A0A6B3MEI3-F1
#
_entry.id   AF-A0A6B3MEI3-F1
#
_cell.length_a   1.000
_cell.length_b   1.000
_cell.length_c   1.000
_cell.angle_alpha   90.00
_cell.angle_beta   90.00
_cell.angle_gamma   90.00
#
_symmetry.space_group_name_H-M   'P 1'
#
loop_
_entity.id
_entity.type
_entity.pdbx_description
1 polymer ?
#
loop_
_entity_poly.entity_id
_entity_poly.type
_entity_poly.pdbx_seq_one_letter_code
_entity_poly.pdbx_strand_id
1 'polypeptide(L)'
;MNYKKIAILTGGFFGICAIVAVTGKPGIKTIALSSLISFPVIVGANISADKRCRRQETLAEASVQQTVAEKQQLQNTLSQLQLSHKSLIDSLTNLEQESAALSEQLNNTAEENKTLKQSNLEMSMKLQVLAEEKRKIEVDLHNRISDLEAQVQEFTANFESAVDEQVNIETQEFIDEQLENLENKYRQTIIDGEVIHSKAMELALKFRDWALRAKKLQVKREEFIKGLTGRYHDQLEAVTTPYKEAIDGYIKQVEILQEKVARLQQRLAGDLTEPVYFQESCAIPTQISNAIAKVIWEQLHIPLAVKGVAGNPNGEMGAGYGYSRSTPVESLISDLSCNSDVICQSVGIHKILSVKKYPLADLIVVSFRRDPEPPASIETIYKQGLIPARDFCSVVEKSLDHKRGGKPTLRVMAATGEGKGIVLKNLLAHYASLEGWELWLSDPVDGSDEDYWDTPKIATNSSESARGYQLLAQLHRTRHSSKQPGFTDKNVLAVFDEFDKKHSDDDKELAKSLMTDIRHTRIRQILVGQCAEVGRNRWAWDDMKSCSLLVLGNSIGTLCKHLSKDLGWTVRKANKVKRQYEVFSEWAKTVNVKNSEIPQENQTRIGLLVSGDEFNFLELPIPHKGVVTSGFSSFRETLNISVSNKENIELVNARETPTYDSVYYQKLGIATGAETTTYEDIQPLPTETDRAGHVGVSAKPGKGGLGSCKKHPEQIFPLSKDGRGTCKTCGRRLPKSQIEKIQ
;
A
#
# COMPACT_ATOMS: atom_id res chain seq x y z
N MET A 1 -54.23 61.08 27.41
CA MET A 1 -53.91 61.43 26.00
C MET A 1 -54.78 60.56 25.11
N ASN A 2 -55.96 61.00 24.66
CA ASN A 2 -56.28 61.94 23.57
C ASN A 2 -55.99 61.45 22.13
N TYR A 3 -57.10 61.08 21.46
CA TYR A 3 -57.55 61.35 20.08
C TYR A 3 -56.99 60.61 18.85
N LYS A 4 -57.90 59.81 18.25
CA LYS A 4 -58.39 59.74 16.85
C LYS A 4 -57.47 60.20 15.70
N LYS A 5 -57.41 59.39 14.61
CA LYS A 5 -58.06 59.64 13.28
C LYS A 5 -57.55 58.72 12.14
N ILE A 6 -58.51 58.27 11.27
CA ILE A 6 -58.49 58.23 9.76
C ILE A 6 -57.68 57.08 9.08
N ALA A 7 -58.01 56.42 7.94
CA ALA A 7 -59.10 56.37 6.93
C ALA A 7 -58.85 55.14 5.98
N ILE A 8 -59.87 54.39 5.50
CA ILE A 8 -60.61 54.37 4.18
C ILE A 8 -59.91 53.67 2.98
N LEU A 9 -60.59 52.66 2.37
CA LEU A 9 -61.03 52.49 0.93
C LEU A 9 -61.21 50.98 0.57
N THR A 10 -62.44 50.42 0.46
CA THR A 10 -63.38 50.25 -0.70
C THR A 10 -62.96 49.19 -1.76
N GLY A 11 -63.81 48.33 -2.35
CA GLY A 11 -65.28 48.14 -2.42
C GLY A 11 -65.60 46.72 -3.00
N GLY A 12 -66.82 46.27 -3.34
CA GLY A 12 -68.20 46.79 -3.26
C GLY A 12 -69.22 45.73 -3.79
N PHE A 13 -70.50 45.89 -3.37
CA PHE A 13 -71.80 45.53 -4.01
C PHE A 13 -72.12 44.07 -4.46
N PHE A 14 -73.36 43.51 -4.46
CA PHE A 14 -74.77 43.94 -4.29
C PHE A 14 -75.61 42.68 -3.93
N GLY A 15 -76.52 42.69 -2.94
CA GLY A 15 -77.99 42.59 -3.13
C GLY A 15 -78.61 41.44 -2.28
N ILE A 16 -79.31 41.66 -1.15
CA ILE A 16 -80.73 42.09 -0.94
C ILE A 16 -81.71 40.98 -1.42
N CYS A 17 -82.64 40.38 -0.66
CA CYS A 17 -83.63 40.89 0.32
C CYS A 17 -84.20 39.74 1.20
N ALA A 18 -84.31 39.93 2.53
CA ALA A 18 -85.55 40.06 3.35
C ALA A 18 -86.28 38.74 3.74
N ILE A 19 -86.25 38.27 5.01
CA ILE A 19 -87.04 38.68 6.22
C ILE A 19 -88.53 38.24 6.05
N VAL A 20 -89.15 37.37 6.85
CA VAL A 20 -89.70 37.46 8.25
C VAL A 20 -90.09 36.02 8.65
N ALA A 21 -89.55 35.36 9.66
CA ALA A 21 -89.89 35.35 11.09
C ALA A 21 -91.33 34.90 11.49
N VAL A 22 -91.40 34.27 12.67
CA VAL A 22 -92.53 34.20 13.63
C VAL A 22 -93.27 32.84 13.80
N THR A 23 -92.75 32.07 14.77
CA THR A 23 -93.41 31.39 15.92
C THR A 23 -94.66 30.49 15.78
N GLY A 24 -94.65 29.36 16.50
CA GLY A 24 -95.78 28.95 17.36
C GLY A 24 -96.33 27.52 17.21
N LYS A 25 -96.06 26.65 18.19
CA LYS A 25 -96.87 25.45 18.57
C LYS A 25 -98.22 25.89 19.20
N PRO A 26 -99.16 25.00 19.69
CA PRO A 26 -99.58 23.61 19.35
C PRO A 26 -101.15 23.45 19.26
N GLY A 27 -101.67 22.22 19.02
CA GLY A 27 -102.95 21.75 19.62
C GLY A 27 -104.04 21.08 18.75
N ILE A 28 -104.20 19.77 18.89
CA ILE A 28 -105.42 18.95 19.16
C ILE A 28 -106.83 19.52 18.77
N LYS A 29 -107.65 18.78 17.98
CA LYS A 29 -108.93 18.04 18.32
C LYS A 29 -109.95 17.85 17.16
N THR A 30 -110.47 16.61 17.00
CA THR A 30 -111.86 16.14 16.65
C THR A 30 -112.54 16.55 15.31
N ILE A 31 -113.38 15.75 14.61
CA ILE A 31 -114.70 15.08 14.89
C ILE A 31 -114.95 14.03 13.76
N ALA A 32 -115.29 12.74 13.99
CA ALA A 32 -116.63 12.06 14.04
C ALA A 32 -117.46 12.08 12.71
N LEU A 33 -118.38 11.18 12.31
CA LEU A 33 -118.96 9.87 12.70
C LEU A 33 -119.97 9.43 11.59
N SER A 34 -120.54 8.20 11.67
CA SER A 34 -121.79 7.67 11.05
C SER A 34 -121.67 6.80 9.77
N SER A 35 -122.41 5.69 9.55
CA SER A 35 -123.29 4.81 10.34
C SER A 35 -123.70 3.56 9.50
N LEU A 36 -124.01 2.44 10.18
CA LEU A 36 -124.63 1.18 9.68
C LEU A 36 -126.11 1.33 9.24
N ILE A 37 -126.67 0.34 8.51
CA ILE A 37 -127.96 -0.39 8.80
C ILE A 37 -128.38 -1.41 7.68
N SER A 38 -128.57 -2.68 8.11
CA SER A 38 -129.57 -3.75 7.80
C SER A 38 -129.90 -4.38 6.40
N PHE A 39 -129.96 -5.73 6.39
CA PHE A 39 -130.88 -6.66 5.65
C PHE A 39 -132.21 -6.86 6.47
N PRO A 40 -133.33 -7.59 6.09
CA PRO A 40 -133.41 -8.79 5.21
C PRO A 40 -134.75 -9.12 4.43
N VAL A 41 -134.75 -10.24 3.64
CA VAL A 41 -135.83 -11.31 3.47
C VAL A 41 -137.14 -10.97 2.68
N ILE A 42 -137.85 -11.79 1.87
CA ILE A 42 -137.75 -13.15 1.25
C ILE A 42 -139.00 -13.38 0.31
N VAL A 43 -138.85 -14.25 -0.71
CA VAL A 43 -139.83 -15.20 -1.36
C VAL A 43 -141.02 -14.73 -2.23
N GLY A 44 -141.08 -15.28 -3.47
CA GLY A 44 -142.21 -16.14 -3.87
C GLY A 44 -142.87 -15.96 -5.26
N ALA A 45 -142.53 -16.87 -6.20
CA ALA A 45 -143.39 -17.44 -7.28
C ALA A 45 -143.80 -16.52 -8.47
N ASN A 46 -143.93 -16.93 -9.74
CA ASN A 46 -143.68 -18.17 -10.49
C ASN A 46 -143.91 -17.89 -12.00
N ILE A 47 -143.15 -18.57 -12.88
CA ILE A 47 -143.57 -19.18 -14.18
C ILE A 47 -144.05 -18.20 -15.29
N SER A 48 -143.41 -17.96 -16.44
CA SER A 48 -142.87 -18.87 -17.48
C SER A 48 -141.96 -18.04 -18.42
N ALA A 49 -140.69 -18.39 -18.63
CA ALA A 49 -140.19 -19.36 -19.60
C ALA A 49 -139.93 -18.81 -21.02
N ASP A 50 -138.64 -18.81 -21.35
CA ASP A 50 -138.09 -19.43 -22.56
C ASP A 50 -137.87 -18.55 -23.80
N LYS A 51 -136.60 -18.08 -23.95
CA LYS A 51 -135.82 -17.97 -25.21
C LYS A 51 -134.57 -17.08 -25.16
N ARG A 52 -134.17 -16.51 -24.00
CA ARG A 52 -132.96 -15.63 -23.90
C ARG A 52 -131.77 -16.17 -23.10
N CYS A 53 -131.83 -17.42 -22.61
CA CYS A 53 -130.84 -18.00 -21.68
C CYS A 53 -129.66 -18.75 -22.33
N ARG A 54 -129.19 -18.38 -23.54
CA ARG A 54 -127.99 -19.03 -24.14
C ARG A 54 -126.92 -18.09 -24.69
N ARG A 55 -127.03 -16.77 -24.45
CA ARG A 55 -125.99 -15.78 -24.83
C ARG A 55 -125.33 -15.05 -23.66
N GLN A 56 -125.83 -15.20 -22.43
CA GLN A 56 -125.23 -14.57 -21.24
C GLN A 56 -124.25 -15.48 -20.47
N GLU A 57 -124.33 -16.81 -20.61
CA GLU A 57 -123.38 -17.73 -19.96
C GLU A 57 -122.00 -17.72 -20.62
N THR A 58 -121.90 -17.60 -21.95
CA THR A 58 -120.61 -17.59 -22.66
C THR A 58 -119.80 -16.29 -22.49
N LEU A 59 -120.44 -15.17 -22.15
CA LEU A 59 -119.75 -13.91 -21.81
C LEU A 59 -119.32 -13.84 -20.33
N ALA A 60 -120.03 -14.54 -19.44
CA ALA A 60 -119.66 -14.63 -18.03
C ALA A 60 -118.44 -15.55 -17.82
N GLU A 61 -118.38 -16.70 -18.48
CA GLU A 61 -117.26 -17.65 -18.36
C GLU A 61 -115.93 -17.09 -18.91
N ALA A 62 -115.97 -16.32 -20.01
CA ALA A 62 -114.79 -15.65 -20.55
C ALA A 62 -114.24 -14.55 -19.63
N SER A 63 -115.11 -13.79 -18.94
CA SER A 63 -114.66 -12.75 -17.99
C SER A 63 -114.09 -13.33 -16.69
N VAL A 64 -114.57 -14.51 -16.27
CA VAL A 64 -114.06 -15.23 -15.10
C VAL A 64 -112.68 -15.83 -15.37
N GLN A 65 -112.44 -16.39 -16.56
CA GLN A 65 -111.10 -16.89 -16.92
C GLN A 65 -110.07 -15.77 -17.06
N GLN A 66 -110.47 -14.60 -17.58
CA GLN A 66 -109.58 -13.43 -17.67
C GLN A 66 -109.22 -12.87 -16.28
N THR A 67 -110.18 -12.79 -15.36
CA THR A 67 -109.92 -12.33 -13.98
C THR A 67 -109.10 -13.32 -13.16
N VAL A 68 -109.20 -14.63 -13.41
CA VAL A 68 -108.33 -15.64 -12.79
C VAL A 68 -106.90 -15.53 -13.32
N ALA A 69 -106.70 -15.30 -14.62
CA ALA A 69 -105.38 -15.10 -15.21
C ALA A 69 -104.71 -13.80 -14.70
N GLU A 70 -105.45 -12.70 -14.62
CA GLU A 70 -104.96 -11.43 -14.05
C GLU A 70 -104.61 -11.57 -12.56
N LYS A 71 -105.40 -12.30 -11.78
CA LYS A 71 -105.09 -12.59 -10.37
C LYS A 71 -103.81 -13.42 -10.23
N GLN A 72 -103.61 -14.42 -11.10
CA GLN A 72 -102.40 -15.24 -11.10
C GLN A 72 -101.16 -14.40 -11.45
N GLN A 73 -101.29 -13.51 -12.43
CA GLN A 73 -100.20 -12.62 -12.85
C GLN A 73 -99.85 -11.60 -11.76
N LEU A 74 -100.86 -11.01 -11.09
CA LEU A 74 -100.66 -10.11 -9.95
C LEU A 74 -99.99 -10.83 -8.77
N GLN A 75 -100.35 -12.08 -8.52
CA GLN A 75 -99.77 -12.87 -7.44
C GLN A 75 -98.30 -13.23 -7.72
N ASN A 76 -97.94 -13.48 -8.97
CA ASN A 76 -96.55 -13.66 -9.39
C ASN A 76 -95.73 -12.36 -9.25
N THR A 77 -96.28 -11.20 -9.64
CA THR A 77 -95.61 -9.91 -9.44
C THR A 77 -95.46 -9.55 -7.96
N LEU A 78 -96.45 -9.87 -7.12
CA LEU A 78 -96.36 -9.67 -5.67
C LEU A 78 -95.25 -10.52 -5.05
N SER A 79 -95.11 -11.77 -5.50
CA SER A 79 -94.06 -12.69 -5.05
C SER A 79 -92.66 -12.21 -5.47
N GLN A 80 -92.52 -11.69 -6.69
CA GLN A 80 -91.27 -11.09 -7.16
C GLN A 80 -90.91 -9.82 -6.38
N LEU A 81 -91.90 -8.95 -6.11
CA LEU A 81 -91.70 -7.74 -5.31
C LEU A 81 -91.30 -8.05 -3.87
N GLN A 82 -91.88 -9.09 -3.27
CA GLN A 82 -91.50 -9.54 -1.93
C GLN A 82 -90.06 -10.06 -1.88
N LEU A 83 -89.62 -10.80 -2.89
CA LEU A 83 -88.23 -11.26 -3.01
C LEU A 83 -87.26 -10.10 -3.21
N SER A 84 -87.59 -9.13 -4.07
CA SER A 84 -86.74 -7.93 -4.25
C SER A 84 -86.69 -7.07 -3.00
N HIS A 85 -87.81 -6.92 -2.29
CA HIS A 85 -87.87 -6.17 -1.04
C HIS A 85 -87.00 -6.81 0.05
N LYS A 86 -87.03 -8.14 0.15
CA LYS A 86 -86.14 -8.87 1.07
C LYS A 86 -84.67 -8.68 0.73
N SER A 87 -84.30 -8.81 -0.55
CA SER A 87 -82.92 -8.59 -1.02
C SER A 87 -82.42 -7.16 -0.75
N LEU A 88 -83.29 -6.16 -0.87
CA LEU A 88 -82.97 -4.77 -0.56
C LEU A 88 -82.76 -4.56 0.93
N ILE A 89 -83.60 -5.16 1.78
CA ILE A 89 -83.42 -5.13 3.24
C ILE A 89 -82.07 -5.75 3.62
N ASP A 90 -81.76 -6.94 3.09
CA ASP A 90 -80.50 -7.63 3.39
C ASP A 90 -79.27 -6.80 2.97
N SER A 91 -79.36 -6.09 1.83
CA SER A 91 -78.30 -5.19 1.37
C SER A 91 -78.17 -3.94 2.25
N LEU A 92 -79.29 -3.38 2.72
CA LEU A 92 -79.31 -2.23 3.63
C LEU A 92 -78.68 -2.60 4.98
N THR A 93 -79.00 -3.77 5.51
CA THR A 93 -78.40 -4.26 6.77
C THR A 93 -76.90 -4.51 6.64
N ASN A 94 -76.43 -5.01 5.49
CA ASN A 94 -74.99 -5.19 5.25
C ASN A 94 -74.26 -3.84 5.17
N LEU A 95 -74.83 -2.85 4.48
CA LEU A 95 -74.25 -1.52 4.39
C LEU A 95 -74.22 -0.79 5.75
N GLU A 96 -75.25 -0.98 6.58
CA GLU A 96 -75.25 -0.46 7.96
C GLU A 96 -74.14 -1.10 8.80
N GLN A 97 -73.91 -2.42 8.67
CA GLN A 97 -72.81 -3.11 9.35
C GLN A 97 -71.44 -2.64 8.85
N GLU A 98 -71.25 -2.48 7.54
CA GLU A 98 -70.00 -1.96 6.97
C GLU A 98 -69.74 -0.52 7.41
N SER A 99 -70.76 0.34 7.43
CA SER A 99 -70.63 1.72 7.92
C SER A 99 -70.27 1.77 9.40
N ALA A 100 -70.81 0.87 10.22
CA ALA A 100 -70.45 0.78 11.65
C ALA A 100 -68.99 0.33 11.83
N ALA A 101 -68.55 -0.69 11.09
CA ALA A 101 -67.17 -1.19 11.14
C ALA A 101 -66.15 -0.14 10.67
N LEU A 102 -66.46 0.61 9.60
CA LEU A 102 -65.62 1.72 9.13
C LEU A 102 -65.53 2.86 10.14
N SER A 103 -66.64 3.21 10.81
CA SER A 103 -66.62 4.23 11.86
C SER A 103 -65.78 3.80 13.07
N GLU A 104 -65.79 2.52 13.43
CA GLU A 104 -64.97 1.97 14.50
C GLU A 104 -63.47 1.99 14.14
N GLN A 105 -63.13 1.57 12.92
CA GLN A 105 -61.75 1.66 12.42
C GLN A 105 -61.23 3.11 12.40
N LEU A 106 -62.06 4.07 11.96
CA LEU A 106 -61.69 5.47 11.92
C LEU A 106 -61.35 6.01 13.32
N ASN A 107 -62.18 5.67 14.32
CA ASN A 107 -61.95 6.06 15.72
C ASN A 107 -60.66 5.46 16.26
N ASN A 108 -60.38 4.18 15.99
CA ASN A 108 -59.14 3.53 16.41
C ASN A 108 -57.90 4.21 15.80
N THR A 109 -57.91 4.51 14.49
CA THR A 109 -56.80 5.26 13.86
C THR A 109 -56.67 6.71 14.36
N ALA A 110 -57.75 7.34 14.80
CA ALA A 110 -57.71 8.67 15.40
C ALA A 110 -57.04 8.62 16.80
N GLU A 111 -57.35 7.59 17.58
CA GLU A 111 -56.74 7.32 18.89
C GLU A 111 -55.22 7.06 18.75
N GLU A 112 -54.83 6.20 17.80
CA GLU A 112 -53.41 5.90 17.49
C GLU A 112 -52.63 7.14 17.02
N ASN A 113 -53.24 7.99 16.20
CA ASN A 113 -52.61 9.24 15.79
C ASN A 113 -52.39 10.20 16.97
N LYS A 114 -53.29 10.18 17.96
CA LYS A 114 -53.17 11.01 19.15
C LYS A 114 -52.01 10.53 20.03
N THR A 115 -51.85 9.22 20.22
CA THR A 115 -50.73 8.64 20.98
C THR A 115 -49.39 8.87 20.28
N LEU A 116 -49.32 8.70 18.96
CA LEU A 116 -48.12 9.01 18.16
C LEU A 116 -47.71 10.48 18.26
N LYS A 117 -48.67 11.41 18.21
CA LYS A 117 -48.37 12.85 18.39
C LYS A 117 -47.80 13.16 19.76
N GLN A 118 -48.31 12.52 20.82
CA GLN A 118 -47.76 12.67 22.18
C GLN A 118 -46.34 12.11 22.27
N SER A 119 -46.10 10.91 21.74
CA SER A 119 -44.77 10.29 21.72
C SER A 119 -43.74 11.12 20.94
N ASN A 120 -44.12 11.66 19.78
CA ASN A 120 -43.25 12.56 19.00
C ASN A 120 -42.91 13.85 19.74
N LEU A 121 -43.85 14.41 20.50
CA LEU A 121 -43.60 15.59 21.33
C LEU A 121 -42.59 15.29 22.44
N GLU A 122 -42.74 14.16 23.13
CA GLU A 122 -41.78 13.71 24.15
C GLU A 122 -40.38 13.48 23.57
N MET A 123 -40.30 12.87 22.39
CA MET A 123 -39.02 12.63 21.72
C MET A 123 -38.35 13.94 21.29
N SER A 124 -39.13 14.91 20.81
CA SER A 124 -38.63 16.26 20.50
C SER A 124 -38.06 16.98 21.73
N MET A 125 -38.69 16.82 22.91
CA MET A 125 -38.16 17.41 24.15
C MET A 125 -36.86 16.75 24.58
N LYS A 126 -36.73 15.41 24.48
CA LYS A 126 -35.48 14.69 24.77
C LYS A 126 -34.34 15.12 23.85
N LEU A 127 -34.62 15.33 22.57
CA LEU A 127 -33.62 15.82 21.61
C LEU A 127 -33.11 17.23 21.97
N GLN A 128 -33.97 18.11 22.46
CA GLN A 128 -33.55 19.44 22.93
C GLN A 128 -32.63 19.36 24.16
N VAL A 129 -32.95 18.49 25.12
CA VAL A 129 -32.11 18.29 26.31
C VAL A 129 -30.72 17.76 25.92
N LEU A 130 -30.66 16.76 25.05
CA LEU A 130 -29.40 16.19 24.57
C LEU A 130 -28.56 17.21 23.78
N ALA A 131 -29.20 18.09 23.01
CA ALA A 131 -28.50 19.16 22.28
C ALA A 131 -27.84 20.17 23.24
N GLU A 132 -28.51 20.49 24.35
CA GLU A 132 -27.97 21.39 25.37
C GLU A 132 -26.83 20.75 26.18
N GLU A 133 -26.95 19.47 26.53
CA GLU A 133 -25.87 18.72 27.19
C GLU A 133 -24.64 18.62 26.29
N LYS A 134 -24.82 18.33 25.00
CA LYS A 134 -23.73 18.32 24.02
C LYS A 134 -23.01 19.67 23.99
N ARG A 135 -23.76 20.78 23.95
CA ARG A 135 -23.18 22.13 23.93
C ARG A 135 -22.34 22.42 25.17
N LYS A 136 -22.77 21.97 26.36
CA LYS A 136 -21.98 22.12 27.60
C LYS A 136 -20.67 21.35 27.53
N ILE A 137 -20.70 20.10 27.06
CA ILE A 137 -19.51 19.26 26.93
C ILE A 137 -18.51 19.89 25.94
N GLU A 138 -18.99 20.44 24.82
CA GLU A 138 -18.12 21.11 23.84
C GLU A 138 -17.40 22.33 24.43
N VAL A 139 -18.08 23.13 25.26
CA VAL A 139 -17.47 24.28 25.96
C VAL A 139 -16.42 23.82 26.97
N ASP A 140 -16.71 22.81 27.79
CA ASP A 140 -15.78 22.28 28.78
C ASP A 140 -14.52 21.68 28.12
N LEU A 141 -14.69 20.95 27.01
CA LEU A 141 -13.57 20.41 26.23
C LEU A 141 -12.71 21.53 25.65
N HIS A 142 -13.33 22.60 25.13
CA HIS A 142 -12.59 23.73 24.58
C HIS A 142 -11.73 24.44 25.64
N ASN A 143 -12.29 24.67 26.83
CA ASN A 143 -11.54 25.24 27.96
C ASN A 143 -10.38 24.32 28.37
N ARG A 144 -10.62 23.00 28.43
CA ARG A 144 -9.57 22.04 28.81
C ARG A 144 -8.44 21.97 27.78
N ILE A 145 -8.76 22.05 26.49
CA ILE A 145 -7.76 22.11 25.42
C ILE A 145 -6.91 23.37 25.58
N SER A 146 -7.53 24.53 25.81
CA SER A 146 -6.80 25.78 26.02
C SER A 146 -5.85 25.73 27.22
N ASP A 147 -6.27 25.12 28.34
CA ASP A 147 -5.42 24.94 29.52
C ASP A 147 -4.21 24.02 29.25
N LEU A 148 -4.42 22.96 28.46
CA LEU A 148 -3.36 22.03 28.09
C LEU A 148 -2.38 22.66 27.09
N GLU A 149 -2.86 23.46 26.15
CA GLU A 149 -2.01 24.21 25.22
C GLU A 149 -1.10 25.20 25.96
N ALA A 150 -1.62 25.88 26.98
CA ALA A 150 -0.82 26.77 27.82
C ALA A 150 0.27 26.01 28.60
N GLN A 151 -0.05 24.84 29.17
CA GLN A 151 0.93 23.99 29.86
C GLN A 151 2.01 23.46 28.90
N VAL A 152 1.65 23.10 27.67
CA VAL A 152 2.62 22.65 26.66
C VAL A 152 3.55 23.79 26.26
N GLN A 153 3.04 25.01 26.11
CA GLN A 153 3.88 26.18 25.83
C GLN A 153 4.85 26.48 26.96
N GLU A 154 4.39 26.43 28.21
CA GLU A 154 5.26 26.61 29.39
C GLU A 154 6.34 25.53 29.47
N PHE A 155 5.96 24.26 29.25
CA PHE A 155 6.92 23.15 29.25
C PHE A 155 7.96 23.29 28.14
N THR A 156 7.53 23.72 26.94
CA THR A 156 8.43 23.94 25.80
C THR A 156 9.45 25.02 26.10
N ALA A 157 9.02 26.16 26.66
CA ALA A 157 9.92 27.25 27.04
C ALA A 157 10.93 26.82 28.11
N ASN A 158 10.48 26.06 29.12
CA ASN A 158 11.36 25.55 30.17
C ASN A 158 12.37 24.53 29.63
N PHE A 159 11.94 23.66 28.70
CA PHE A 159 12.81 22.67 28.07
C PHE A 159 13.87 23.34 27.19
N GLU A 160 13.49 24.30 26.35
CA GLU A 160 14.44 25.07 25.52
C GLU A 160 15.50 25.75 26.39
N SER A 161 15.08 26.41 27.48
CA SER A 161 16.03 27.05 28.41
C SER A 161 16.98 26.05 29.07
N ALA A 162 16.51 24.87 29.45
CA ALA A 162 17.33 23.85 30.10
C ALA A 162 18.33 23.21 29.12
N VAL A 163 17.93 23.00 27.86
CA VAL A 163 18.82 22.51 26.80
C VAL A 163 19.91 23.53 26.50
N ASP A 164 19.55 24.81 26.37
CA ASP A 164 20.54 25.88 26.12
C ASP A 164 21.54 26.00 27.27
N GLU A 165 21.09 25.86 28.53
CA GLU A 165 21.98 25.86 29.69
C GLU A 165 22.93 24.65 29.68
N GLN A 166 22.42 23.44 29.42
CA GLN A 166 23.23 22.22 29.37
C GLN A 166 24.26 22.25 28.22
N VAL A 167 23.85 22.71 27.04
CA VAL A 167 24.76 22.87 25.88
C VAL A 167 25.87 23.86 26.19
N ASN A 168 25.57 24.97 26.88
CA ASN A 168 26.58 25.94 27.28
C ASN A 168 27.58 25.35 28.28
N ILE A 169 27.13 24.54 29.25
CA ILE A 169 28.00 23.85 30.21
C ILE A 169 28.93 22.89 29.47
N GLU A 170 28.39 21.99 28.64
CA GLU A 170 29.19 20.99 27.91
C GLU A 170 30.16 21.64 26.92
N THR A 171 29.75 22.73 26.28
CA THR A 171 30.64 23.51 25.39
C THR A 171 31.79 24.13 26.17
N GLN A 172 31.54 24.66 27.37
CA GLN A 172 32.58 25.25 28.20
C GLN A 172 33.56 24.19 28.72
N GLU A 173 33.06 23.05 29.20
CA GLU A 173 33.89 21.91 29.63
C GLU A 173 34.79 21.40 28.50
N PHE A 174 34.25 21.30 27.28
CA PHE A 174 35.03 20.90 26.11
C PHE A 174 36.13 21.93 25.78
N ILE A 175 35.83 23.23 25.85
CA ILE A 175 36.82 24.29 25.62
C ILE A 175 37.95 24.19 26.66
N ASP A 176 37.62 24.01 27.93
CA ASP A 176 38.59 23.91 29.02
C ASP A 176 39.48 22.66 28.86
N GLU A 177 38.90 21.52 28.48
CA GLU A 177 39.67 20.28 28.19
C GLU A 177 40.61 20.45 27.00
N GLN A 178 40.17 21.14 25.92
CA GLN A 178 41.03 21.40 24.78
C GLN A 178 42.18 22.36 25.12
N LEU A 179 41.92 23.37 25.95
CA LEU A 179 42.95 24.30 26.43
C LEU A 179 43.99 23.57 27.30
N GLU A 180 43.57 22.73 28.24
CA GLU A 180 44.48 21.94 29.07
C GLU A 180 45.35 20.99 28.23
N ASN A 181 44.75 20.32 27.24
CA ASN A 181 45.48 19.46 26.31
C ASN A 181 46.51 20.24 25.46
N LEU A 182 46.18 21.46 25.04
CA LEU A 182 47.09 22.36 24.33
C LEU A 182 48.26 22.81 25.22
N GLU A 183 47.98 23.20 26.46
CA GLU A 183 49.00 23.58 27.44
C GLU A 183 49.97 22.43 27.73
N ASN A 184 49.45 21.20 27.89
CA ASN A 184 50.27 20.01 28.12
C ASN A 184 51.17 19.70 26.91
N LYS A 185 50.65 19.80 25.68
CA LYS A 185 51.46 19.65 24.45
C LYS A 185 52.54 20.73 24.35
N TYR A 186 52.20 21.98 24.68
CA TYR A 186 53.15 23.08 24.66
C TYR A 186 54.29 22.86 25.67
N ARG A 187 53.97 22.45 26.91
CA ARG A 187 54.97 22.10 27.93
C ARG A 187 55.88 20.96 27.49
N GLN A 188 55.31 19.90 26.92
CA GLN A 188 56.11 18.77 26.41
C GLN A 188 57.07 19.21 25.31
N THR A 189 56.62 20.10 24.41
CA THR A 189 57.46 20.62 23.33
C THR A 189 58.64 21.45 23.85
N ILE A 190 58.45 22.21 24.93
CA ILE A 190 59.54 22.95 25.61
C ILE A 190 60.57 21.96 26.18
N ILE A 191 60.11 20.93 26.90
CA ILE A 191 60.99 19.89 27.48
C ILE A 191 61.80 19.19 26.39
N ASP A 192 61.14 18.78 25.30
CA ASP A 192 61.82 18.13 24.17
C ASP A 192 62.86 19.08 23.52
N GLY A 193 62.53 20.38 23.43
CA GLY A 193 63.45 21.42 22.99
C GLY A 193 64.70 21.56 23.87
N GLU A 194 64.54 21.53 25.20
CA GLU A 194 65.66 21.56 26.15
C GLU A 194 66.55 20.31 26.04
N VAL A 195 65.97 19.14 25.81
CA VAL A 195 66.71 17.89 25.58
C VAL A 195 67.53 17.97 24.28
N ILE A 196 66.95 18.50 23.20
CA ILE A 196 67.65 18.71 21.93
C ILE A 196 68.79 19.72 22.11
N HIS A 197 68.53 20.83 22.81
CA HIS A 197 69.55 21.84 23.09
C HIS A 197 70.72 21.28 23.90
N SER A 198 70.43 20.48 24.94
CA SER A 198 71.45 19.82 25.75
C SER A 198 72.32 18.85 24.93
N LYS A 199 71.71 18.04 24.05
CA LYS A 199 72.44 17.15 23.13
C LYS A 199 73.29 17.92 22.13
N ALA A 200 72.78 19.03 21.60
CA ALA A 200 73.53 19.88 20.69
C ALA A 200 74.76 20.51 21.37
N MET A 201 74.62 20.94 22.63
CA MET A 201 75.71 21.48 23.44
C MET A 201 76.78 20.40 23.74
N GLU A 202 76.36 19.18 24.05
CA GLU A 202 77.27 18.04 24.26
C GLU A 202 78.07 17.71 22.98
N LEU A 203 77.39 17.70 21.83
CA LEU A 203 78.03 17.52 20.51
C LEU A 203 79.03 18.65 20.22
N ALA A 204 78.68 19.90 20.49
CA ALA A 204 79.57 21.04 20.30
C ALA A 204 80.85 20.93 21.15
N LEU A 205 80.73 20.48 22.41
CA LEU A 205 81.89 20.21 23.27
C LEU A 205 82.76 19.07 22.74
N LYS A 206 82.14 17.98 22.27
CA LYS A 206 82.86 16.85 21.63
C LYS A 206 83.62 17.31 20.38
N PHE A 207 83.02 18.16 19.54
CA PHE A 207 83.68 18.75 18.37
C PHE A 207 84.86 19.64 18.76
N ARG A 208 84.72 20.47 19.80
CA ARG A 208 85.81 21.30 20.32
C ARG A 208 87.00 20.44 20.79
N ASP A 209 86.73 19.36 21.51
CA ASP A 209 87.77 18.45 22.01
C ASP A 209 88.43 17.66 20.88
N TRP A 210 87.67 17.34 19.84
CA TRP A 210 88.22 16.74 18.62
C TRP A 210 89.12 17.73 17.87
N ALA A 211 88.70 18.99 17.72
CA ALA A 211 89.51 20.04 17.11
C ALA A 211 90.83 20.30 17.86
N LEU A 212 90.79 20.31 19.21
CA LEU A 212 92.00 20.42 20.04
C LEU A 212 92.95 19.23 19.85
N ARG A 213 92.41 18.01 19.74
CA ARG A 213 93.20 16.80 19.45
C ARG A 213 93.80 16.82 18.05
N ALA A 214 93.03 17.24 17.04
CA ALA A 214 93.50 17.40 15.67
C ALA A 214 94.65 18.41 15.58
N LYS A 215 94.54 19.56 16.27
CA LYS A 215 95.61 20.55 16.35
C LYS A 215 96.90 19.99 16.98
N LYS A 216 96.79 19.21 18.08
CA LYS A 216 97.95 18.53 18.68
C LYS A 216 98.58 17.49 17.74
N LEU A 217 97.78 16.76 16.98
CA LEU A 217 98.23 15.80 15.98
C LEU A 217 98.94 16.49 14.81
N GLN A 218 98.49 17.66 14.38
CA GLN A 218 99.13 18.43 13.33
C GLN A 218 100.53 18.90 13.73
N VAL A 219 100.70 19.41 14.96
CA VAL A 219 102.02 19.78 15.51
C VAL A 219 102.97 18.58 15.55
N LYS A 220 102.49 17.41 16.02
CA LYS A 220 103.29 16.17 16.01
C LYS A 220 103.64 15.69 14.60
N ARG A 221 102.75 15.91 13.62
CA ARG A 221 102.97 15.53 12.22
C ARG A 221 104.03 16.41 11.55
N GLU A 222 104.08 17.70 11.88
CA GLU A 222 105.13 18.61 11.41
C GLU A 222 106.51 18.25 11.99
N GLU A 223 106.59 17.83 13.27
CA GLU A 223 107.82 17.30 13.88
C GLU A 223 108.25 15.96 13.25
N PHE A 224 107.31 15.07 12.97
CA PHE A 224 107.56 13.78 12.33
C PHE A 224 108.04 13.92 10.88
N ILE A 225 107.45 14.83 10.09
CA ILE A 225 107.85 15.09 8.70
C ILE A 225 109.26 15.70 8.65
N LYS A 226 109.64 16.57 9.58
CA LYS A 226 111.03 17.06 9.71
C LYS A 226 112.03 15.92 10.02
N GLY A 227 111.61 14.88 10.75
CA GLY A 227 112.42 13.71 11.10
C GLY A 227 112.45 12.56 10.07
N LEU A 228 111.64 12.63 9.01
CA LEU A 228 111.50 11.59 7.97
C LEU A 228 112.27 11.91 6.69
N THR A 229 112.57 13.19 6.45
CA THR A 229 113.37 13.62 5.28
C THR A 229 114.83 13.12 5.33
N GLY A 230 115.33 12.70 6.51
CA GLY A 230 116.68 12.15 6.69
C GLY A 230 116.79 10.62 6.76
N ARG A 231 115.68 9.87 6.72
CA ARG A 231 115.68 8.39 6.89
C ARG A 231 115.07 7.62 5.72
N TYR A 232 114.80 8.30 4.62
CA TYR A 232 114.13 7.75 3.44
C TYR A 232 115.09 7.11 2.42
N HIS A 233 116.41 7.16 2.64
CA HIS A 233 117.39 6.58 1.71
C HIS A 233 117.80 5.13 2.06
N ASP A 234 117.69 4.70 3.32
CA ASP A 234 118.32 3.44 3.77
C ASP A 234 117.36 2.24 3.96
N GLN A 235 116.04 2.41 3.77
CA GLN A 235 115.07 1.31 4.01
C GLN A 235 114.44 0.73 2.73
N LEU A 236 114.94 1.12 1.56
CA LEU A 236 114.51 0.56 0.27
C LEU A 236 115.00 -0.89 0.04
N GLU A 237 115.92 -1.40 0.88
CA GLU A 237 116.56 -2.71 0.72
C GLU A 237 115.94 -3.86 1.54
N ALA A 238 114.92 -3.61 2.39
CA ALA A 238 114.36 -4.63 3.29
C ALA A 238 112.99 -5.22 2.84
N VAL A 239 112.54 -4.92 1.61
CA VAL A 239 111.15 -5.12 1.12
C VAL A 239 110.85 -6.49 0.49
N THR A 240 111.76 -7.47 0.45
CA THR A 240 111.60 -8.61 -0.46
C THR A 240 110.87 -9.85 0.12
N THR A 241 110.52 -9.89 1.41
CA THR A 241 109.93 -11.08 2.05
C THR A 241 108.39 -11.07 2.27
N PRO A 242 107.67 -9.95 2.48
CA PRO A 242 106.22 -9.96 2.74
C PRO A 242 105.32 -10.15 1.50
N TYR A 243 105.89 -10.28 0.30
CA TYR A 243 105.13 -10.38 -0.95
C TYR A 243 104.36 -11.70 -1.11
N LYS A 244 104.73 -12.75 -0.38
CA LYS A 244 104.07 -14.07 -0.44
C LYS A 244 102.81 -14.18 0.43
N GLU A 245 102.68 -13.41 1.51
CA GLU A 245 101.47 -13.39 2.36
C GLU A 245 100.32 -12.57 1.74
N ALA A 246 100.64 -11.66 0.82
CA ALA A 246 99.64 -10.86 0.10
C ALA A 246 98.78 -11.71 -0.87
N ILE A 247 99.34 -12.78 -1.45
CA ILE A 247 98.66 -13.62 -2.45
C ILE A 247 97.50 -14.41 -1.82
N ASP A 248 97.69 -14.96 -0.62
CA ASP A 248 96.63 -15.70 0.10
C ASP A 248 95.51 -14.78 0.61
N GLY A 249 95.81 -13.50 0.85
CA GLY A 249 94.81 -12.48 1.17
C GLY A 249 93.92 -12.10 -0.02
N TYR A 250 94.46 -12.11 -1.23
CA TYR A 250 93.68 -11.80 -2.44
C TYR A 250 92.67 -12.90 -2.80
N ILE A 251 92.98 -14.17 -2.52
CA ILE A 251 92.06 -15.29 -2.79
C ILE A 251 90.79 -15.19 -1.92
N LYS A 252 90.92 -14.87 -0.62
CA LYS A 252 89.77 -14.63 0.26
C LYS A 252 88.92 -13.41 -0.13
N GLN A 253 89.53 -12.39 -0.76
CA GLN A 253 88.78 -11.23 -1.22
C GLN A 253 87.93 -11.54 -2.46
N VAL A 254 88.37 -12.48 -3.32
CA VAL A 254 87.62 -12.89 -4.52
C VAL A 254 86.31 -13.61 -4.14
N GLU A 255 86.32 -14.47 -3.13
CA GLU A 255 85.11 -15.17 -2.66
C GLU A 255 84.07 -14.21 -2.07
N ILE A 256 84.50 -13.25 -1.25
CA ILE A 256 83.63 -12.19 -0.69
C ILE A 256 83.08 -11.28 -1.80
N LEU A 257 83.84 -11.06 -2.87
CA LEU A 257 83.40 -10.27 -4.02
C LEU A 257 82.39 -11.03 -4.89
N GLN A 258 82.50 -12.35 -5.03
CA GLN A 258 81.52 -13.15 -5.77
C GLN A 258 80.14 -13.17 -5.08
N GLU A 259 80.10 -13.23 -3.75
CA GLU A 259 78.85 -13.15 -2.98
C GLU A 259 78.20 -11.75 -3.09
N LYS A 260 79.03 -10.70 -3.16
CA LYS A 260 78.57 -9.34 -3.45
C LYS A 260 78.06 -9.18 -4.88
N VAL A 261 78.67 -9.83 -5.86
CA VAL A 261 78.22 -9.82 -7.27
C VAL A 261 76.85 -10.48 -7.41
N ALA A 262 76.59 -11.59 -6.72
CA ALA A 262 75.27 -12.24 -6.72
C ALA A 262 74.17 -11.33 -6.12
N ARG A 263 74.45 -10.67 -4.97
CA ARG A 263 73.53 -9.68 -4.37
C ARG A 263 73.32 -8.45 -5.26
N LEU A 264 74.35 -8.03 -6.01
CA LEU A 264 74.27 -6.92 -6.94
C LEU A 264 73.49 -7.29 -8.21
N GLN A 265 73.61 -8.51 -8.72
CA GLN A 265 72.82 -9.01 -9.85
C GLN A 265 71.33 -9.10 -9.50
N GLN A 266 70.99 -9.52 -8.28
CA GLN A 266 69.61 -9.55 -7.79
C GLN A 266 69.01 -8.14 -7.63
N ARG A 267 69.82 -7.15 -7.22
CA ARG A 267 69.45 -5.72 -7.20
C ARG A 267 69.33 -5.10 -8.59
N LEU A 268 70.11 -5.57 -9.57
CA LEU A 268 70.07 -5.10 -10.97
C LEU A 268 68.80 -5.55 -11.72
N ALA A 269 68.20 -6.68 -11.32
CA ALA A 269 66.95 -7.16 -11.89
C ALA A 269 65.70 -6.37 -11.45
N GLY A 270 65.84 -5.49 -10.44
CA GLY A 270 64.73 -4.71 -9.89
C GLY A 270 63.79 -5.50 -8.98
N ASP A 271 64.21 -6.68 -8.54
CA ASP A 271 63.42 -7.55 -7.68
C ASP A 271 63.40 -7.01 -6.24
N LEU A 272 62.21 -7.01 -5.65
CA LEU A 272 62.00 -6.61 -4.25
C LEU A 272 62.42 -7.78 -3.36
N THR A 273 63.45 -7.60 -2.54
CA THR A 273 63.88 -8.60 -1.55
C THR A 273 63.10 -8.51 -0.24
N GLU A 274 62.56 -7.33 0.08
CA GLU A 274 61.80 -7.03 1.29
C GLU A 274 60.67 -6.03 0.95
N PRO A 275 59.57 -6.00 1.72
CA PRO A 275 58.53 -5.01 1.54
C PRO A 275 59.05 -3.59 1.75
N VAL A 276 58.62 -2.65 0.90
CA VAL A 276 58.99 -1.24 1.00
C VAL A 276 57.78 -0.44 1.44
N TYR A 277 57.89 0.22 2.58
CA TYR A 277 56.82 1.03 3.16
C TYR A 277 56.90 2.47 2.69
N PHE A 278 55.74 3.10 2.52
CA PHE A 278 55.67 4.51 2.15
C PHE A 278 55.97 5.38 3.38
N GLN A 279 57.01 6.22 3.30
CA GLN A 279 57.62 6.89 4.46
C GLN A 279 57.09 8.31 4.81
N GLU A 280 56.07 8.83 4.12
CA GLU A 280 55.79 10.28 4.17
C GLU A 280 54.40 10.74 4.65
N SER A 281 53.67 9.99 5.48
CA SER A 281 52.48 10.60 6.10
C SER A 281 51.99 9.89 7.36
N CYS A 282 51.68 10.65 8.41
CA CYS A 282 50.87 10.21 9.55
C CYS A 282 49.40 9.91 9.17
N ALA A 283 49.06 9.97 7.88
CA ALA A 283 47.71 9.74 7.39
C ALA A 283 47.31 8.27 7.55
N ILE A 284 46.14 8.05 8.14
CA ILE A 284 45.55 6.72 8.38
C ILE A 284 45.52 5.83 7.12
N PRO A 285 45.17 6.32 5.91
CA PRO A 285 45.18 5.50 4.69
C PRO A 285 46.56 4.90 4.37
N THR A 286 47.64 5.64 4.65
CA THR A 286 49.02 5.20 4.43
C THR A 286 49.44 4.16 5.46
N GLN A 287 49.04 4.33 6.72
CA GLN A 287 49.27 3.34 7.78
C GLN A 287 48.58 2.01 7.45
N ILE A 288 47.32 2.07 7.01
CA ILE A 288 46.56 0.89 6.58
C ILE A 288 47.24 0.22 5.38
N SER A 289 47.68 1.01 4.40
CA SER A 289 48.34 0.47 3.20
C SER A 289 49.66 -0.22 3.50
N ASN A 290 50.46 0.35 4.41
CA ASN A 290 51.69 -0.27 4.94
C ASN A 290 51.37 -1.54 5.76
N ALA A 291 50.30 -1.53 6.56
CA ALA A 291 49.86 -2.69 7.32
C ALA A 291 49.41 -3.85 6.42
N ILE A 292 48.69 -3.56 5.33
CA ILE A 292 48.33 -4.56 4.31
C ILE A 292 49.60 -5.19 3.72
N ALA A 293 50.60 -4.40 3.30
CA ALA A 293 51.86 -4.93 2.78
C ALA A 293 52.61 -5.79 3.81
N LYS A 294 52.59 -5.39 5.08
CA LYS A 294 53.20 -6.13 6.17
C LYS A 294 52.52 -7.48 6.41
N VAL A 295 51.19 -7.51 6.49
CA VAL A 295 50.42 -8.75 6.67
C VAL A 295 50.64 -9.71 5.50
N ILE A 296 50.67 -9.20 4.26
CA ILE A 296 50.95 -10.00 3.07
C ILE A 296 52.35 -10.60 3.11
N TRP A 297 53.36 -9.84 3.57
CA TRP A 297 54.71 -10.36 3.75
C TRP A 297 54.80 -11.44 4.83
N GLU A 298 54.13 -11.22 5.97
CA GLU A 298 54.13 -12.16 7.10
C GLU A 298 53.39 -13.46 6.77
N GLN A 299 52.30 -13.40 5.99
CA GLN A 299 51.45 -14.57 5.71
C GLN A 299 51.79 -15.28 4.40
N LEU A 300 52.15 -14.53 3.36
CA LEU A 300 52.35 -15.06 2.01
C LEU A 300 53.81 -14.98 1.55
N HIS A 301 54.69 -14.31 2.32
CA HIS A 301 56.09 -14.06 1.95
C HIS A 301 56.24 -13.37 0.59
N ILE A 302 55.29 -12.51 0.25
CA ILE A 302 55.30 -11.72 -0.98
C ILE A 302 55.75 -10.30 -0.66
N PRO A 303 56.89 -9.84 -1.20
CA PRO A 303 57.38 -8.49 -0.96
C PRO A 303 56.62 -7.50 -1.85
N LEU A 304 55.89 -6.59 -1.21
CA LEU A 304 55.18 -5.49 -1.88
C LEU A 304 55.79 -4.14 -1.50
N ALA A 305 55.88 -3.25 -2.48
CA ALA A 305 56.30 -1.87 -2.29
C ALA A 305 55.09 -0.95 -2.35
N VAL A 306 54.77 -0.26 -1.26
CA VAL A 306 53.68 0.73 -1.25
C VAL A 306 54.11 1.96 -2.04
N LYS A 307 53.43 2.24 -3.15
CA LYS A 307 53.79 3.31 -4.10
C LYS A 307 52.93 4.55 -3.98
N GLY A 308 51.73 4.42 -3.43
CA GLY A 308 50.85 5.56 -3.19
C GLY A 308 49.47 5.12 -2.73
N VAL A 309 48.73 6.07 -2.18
CA VAL A 309 47.35 5.88 -1.71
C VAL A 309 46.48 6.97 -2.30
N ALA A 310 45.32 6.62 -2.83
CA ALA A 310 44.33 7.54 -3.35
C ALA A 310 43.01 7.33 -2.59
N GLY A 311 42.45 8.42 -2.07
CA GLY A 311 41.12 8.41 -1.45
C GLY A 311 40.06 8.89 -2.44
N ASN A 312 38.96 8.17 -2.55
CA ASN A 312 37.76 8.65 -3.22
C ASN A 312 36.82 9.31 -2.18
N PRO A 313 36.02 10.31 -2.57
CA PRO A 313 35.07 10.99 -1.68
C PRO A 313 33.97 10.06 -1.12
N ASN A 314 33.79 8.86 -1.69
CA ASN A 314 32.81 7.84 -1.25
C ASN A 314 33.34 6.94 -0.10
N GLY A 315 34.44 7.31 0.55
CA GLY A 315 35.08 6.53 1.62
C GLY A 315 35.86 5.30 1.15
N GLU A 316 35.92 5.05 -0.17
CA GLU A 316 36.79 4.02 -0.76
C GLU A 316 38.23 4.55 -0.85
N MET A 317 39.19 3.70 -0.47
CA MET A 317 40.61 3.97 -0.57
C MET A 317 41.25 2.96 -1.53
N GLY A 318 42.12 3.44 -2.41
CA GLY A 318 42.93 2.63 -3.30
C GLY A 318 44.41 2.72 -2.91
N ALA A 319 45.03 1.59 -2.58
CA ALA A 319 46.47 1.49 -2.35
C ALA A 319 47.15 0.85 -3.54
N GLY A 320 48.18 1.52 -4.07
CA GLY A 320 49.01 1.02 -5.16
C GLY A 320 50.25 0.30 -4.62
N TYR A 321 50.43 -0.96 -5.03
CA TYR A 321 51.56 -1.80 -4.66
C TYR A 321 52.40 -2.15 -5.89
N GLY A 322 53.68 -1.76 -5.86
CA GLY A 322 54.68 -2.33 -6.74
C GLY A 322 55.03 -3.74 -6.30
N TYR A 323 55.29 -4.62 -7.26
CA TYR A 323 55.63 -6.03 -7.04
C TYR A 323 56.87 -6.40 -7.86
N SER A 324 57.49 -7.53 -7.50
CA SER A 324 58.67 -8.04 -8.20
C SER A 324 58.34 -8.45 -9.64
N ARG A 325 59.16 -8.06 -10.62
CA ARG A 325 58.92 -8.39 -12.04
C ARG A 325 59.06 -9.87 -12.35
N SER A 326 59.75 -10.60 -11.48
CA SER A 326 59.87 -12.06 -11.50
C SER A 326 58.60 -12.79 -11.08
N THR A 327 57.62 -12.12 -10.43
CA THR A 327 56.38 -12.75 -9.97
C THR A 327 55.23 -12.57 -10.98
N PRO A 328 54.53 -13.65 -11.39
CA PRO A 328 53.35 -13.55 -12.25
C PRO A 328 52.20 -12.76 -11.58
N VAL A 329 51.72 -11.73 -12.26
CA VAL A 329 50.72 -10.78 -11.73
C VAL A 329 49.38 -11.46 -11.45
N GLU A 330 48.99 -12.39 -12.31
CA GLU A 330 47.72 -13.11 -12.21
C GLU A 330 47.69 -14.01 -10.96
N SER A 331 48.82 -14.63 -10.62
CA SER A 331 48.97 -15.36 -9.35
C SER A 331 48.82 -14.41 -8.19
N LEU A 332 49.51 -13.27 -8.24
CA LEU A 332 49.47 -12.27 -7.17
C LEU A 332 48.05 -11.75 -6.90
N ILE A 333 47.29 -11.44 -7.96
CA ILE A 333 45.91 -10.98 -7.83
C ILE A 333 45.01 -12.09 -7.25
N SER A 334 45.22 -13.34 -7.67
CA SER A 334 44.49 -14.49 -7.13
C SER A 334 44.79 -14.69 -5.65
N ASP A 335 46.07 -14.68 -5.26
CA ASP A 335 46.51 -14.89 -3.88
C ASP A 335 45.98 -13.79 -2.95
N LEU A 336 46.00 -12.54 -3.40
CA LEU A 336 45.44 -11.40 -2.67
C LEU A 336 43.91 -11.44 -2.57
N SER A 337 43.22 -11.91 -3.62
CA SER A 337 41.76 -12.04 -3.59
C SER A 337 41.30 -13.20 -2.71
N CYS A 338 42.03 -14.33 -2.71
CA CYS A 338 41.71 -15.49 -1.89
C CYS A 338 41.93 -15.24 -0.39
N ASN A 339 42.88 -14.37 -0.04
CA ASN A 339 43.21 -14.03 1.36
C ASN A 339 42.57 -12.71 1.83
N SER A 340 41.60 -12.16 1.08
CA SER A 340 41.03 -10.85 1.37
C SER A 340 40.44 -10.75 2.77
N ASP A 341 39.74 -11.78 3.24
CA ASP A 341 39.05 -11.77 4.53
C ASP A 341 40.04 -11.79 5.70
N VAL A 342 41.14 -12.55 5.57
CA VAL A 342 42.22 -12.64 6.56
C VAL A 342 42.97 -11.32 6.66
N ILE A 343 43.25 -10.68 5.52
CA ILE A 343 43.87 -9.36 5.45
C ILE A 343 42.94 -8.31 6.10
N CYS A 344 41.62 -8.38 5.81
CA CYS A 344 40.65 -7.44 6.40
C CYS A 344 40.60 -7.52 7.92
N GLN A 345 40.57 -8.74 8.48
CA GLN A 345 40.57 -8.97 9.92
C GLN A 345 41.86 -8.51 10.60
N SER A 346 43.00 -8.78 9.96
CA SER A 346 44.32 -8.49 10.53
C SER A 346 44.65 -6.99 10.53
N VAL A 347 44.12 -6.24 9.56
CA VAL A 347 44.36 -4.79 9.42
C VAL A 347 43.23 -3.96 10.03
N GLY A 348 42.07 -4.55 10.35
CA GLY A 348 40.92 -3.84 10.92
C GLY A 348 40.18 -2.97 9.90
N ILE A 349 40.02 -3.47 8.66
CA ILE A 349 39.25 -2.81 7.59
C ILE A 349 37.98 -3.61 7.29
N HIS A 350 36.88 -2.92 6.94
CA HIS A 350 35.60 -3.57 6.68
C HIS A 350 35.66 -4.58 5.53
N LYS A 351 36.21 -4.19 4.37
CA LYS A 351 36.31 -5.08 3.20
C LYS A 351 37.29 -4.58 2.14
N ILE A 352 38.01 -5.52 1.50
CA ILE A 352 38.68 -5.30 0.20
C ILE A 352 37.65 -5.44 -0.93
N LEU A 353 37.44 -4.36 -1.67
CA LEU A 353 36.43 -4.25 -2.74
C LEU A 353 36.93 -4.86 -4.05
N SER A 354 38.20 -4.62 -4.40
CA SER A 354 38.80 -5.23 -5.59
C SER A 354 40.33 -5.21 -5.55
N VAL A 355 40.94 -6.18 -6.22
CA VAL A 355 42.38 -6.25 -6.47
C VAL A 355 42.59 -6.30 -7.99
N LYS A 356 43.28 -5.33 -8.57
CA LYS A 356 43.44 -5.23 -10.03
C LYS A 356 44.82 -4.74 -10.42
N LYS A 357 45.35 -5.22 -11.56
CA LYS A 357 46.54 -4.63 -12.18
C LYS A 357 46.22 -3.23 -12.70
N TYR A 358 47.07 -2.26 -12.41
CA TYR A 358 46.96 -0.93 -12.97
C TYR A 358 47.35 -0.96 -14.47
N PRO A 359 46.55 -0.38 -15.39
CA PRO A 359 46.81 -0.54 -16.83
C PRO A 359 48.09 0.14 -17.32
N LEU A 360 48.52 1.22 -16.66
CA LEU A 360 49.58 2.11 -17.14
C LEU A 360 50.92 1.96 -16.38
N ALA A 361 50.97 1.11 -15.35
CA ALA A 361 52.18 0.89 -14.56
C ALA A 361 52.21 -0.53 -13.99
N ASP A 362 53.42 -1.00 -13.62
CA ASP A 362 53.63 -2.28 -12.92
C ASP A 362 53.18 -2.19 -11.45
N LEU A 363 51.88 -1.93 -11.25
CA LEU A 363 51.25 -1.77 -9.95
C LEU A 363 50.02 -2.66 -9.85
N ILE A 364 49.74 -3.13 -8.64
CA ILE A 364 48.46 -3.69 -8.26
C ILE A 364 47.76 -2.69 -7.36
N VAL A 365 46.51 -2.40 -7.69
CA VAL A 365 45.65 -1.53 -6.89
C VAL A 365 44.74 -2.42 -6.07
N VAL A 366 44.84 -2.28 -4.74
CA VAL A 366 43.89 -2.85 -3.79
C VAL A 366 42.94 -1.73 -3.37
N SER A 367 41.68 -1.82 -3.81
CA SER A 367 40.60 -0.97 -3.33
C SER A 367 40.02 -1.57 -2.07
N PHE A 368 39.90 -0.78 -1.00
CA PHE A 368 39.34 -1.21 0.28
C PHE A 368 38.52 -0.09 0.95
N ARG A 369 37.69 -0.48 1.91
CA ARG A 369 36.93 0.45 2.76
C ARG A 369 37.21 0.17 4.23
N ARG A 370 37.44 1.23 5.01
CA ARG A 370 37.66 1.13 6.45
C ARG A 370 36.35 0.89 7.19
N ASP A 371 35.39 1.77 6.96
CA ASP A 371 34.07 1.77 7.60
C ASP A 371 33.01 1.19 6.65
N PRO A 372 31.84 0.74 7.14
CA PRO A 372 30.72 0.37 6.27
C PRO A 372 30.26 1.56 5.41
N GLU A 373 29.56 1.29 4.31
CA GLU A 373 29.01 2.36 3.46
C GLU A 373 28.12 3.30 4.29
N PRO A 374 28.31 4.63 4.22
CA PRO A 374 27.29 5.51 4.76
C PRO A 374 25.96 5.18 4.06
N PRO A 375 24.85 5.04 4.80
CA PRO A 375 23.56 4.74 4.20
C PRO A 375 23.27 5.76 3.12
N ALA A 376 22.73 5.29 1.99
CA ALA A 376 22.32 6.17 0.92
C ALA A 376 21.39 7.25 1.49
N SER A 377 21.66 8.52 1.17
CA SER A 377 20.80 9.64 1.54
C SER A 377 19.36 9.37 1.09
N ILE A 378 18.37 9.89 1.81
CA ILE A 378 16.95 9.75 1.47
C ILE A 378 16.65 10.17 0.02
N GLU A 379 17.28 11.26 -0.46
CA GLU A 379 17.16 11.73 -1.84
C GLU A 379 17.68 10.72 -2.87
N THR A 380 18.80 10.08 -2.57
CA THR A 380 19.38 9.03 -3.41
C THR A 380 18.46 7.81 -3.47
N ILE A 381 17.87 7.42 -2.34
CA ILE A 381 16.94 6.30 -2.26
C ILE A 381 15.66 6.57 -3.08
N TYR A 382 15.09 7.77 -2.97
CA TYR A 382 13.94 8.14 -3.79
C TYR A 382 14.27 8.21 -5.29
N LYS A 383 15.46 8.73 -5.66
CA LYS A 383 15.95 8.68 -7.06
C LYS A 383 16.14 7.26 -7.58
N GLN A 384 16.44 6.29 -6.70
CA GLN A 384 16.55 4.87 -7.06
C GLN A 384 15.18 4.17 -7.21
N GLY A 385 14.09 4.88 -6.93
CA GLY A 385 12.72 4.45 -7.20
C GLY A 385 11.93 3.98 -5.98
N LEU A 386 12.39 4.26 -4.75
CA LEU A 386 11.52 4.15 -3.58
C LEU A 386 10.52 5.31 -3.59
N ILE A 387 9.24 4.98 -3.49
CA ILE A 387 8.18 5.99 -3.42
C ILE A 387 8.04 6.49 -1.97
N PRO A 388 8.07 7.81 -1.73
CA PRO A 388 7.95 8.39 -0.39
C PRO A 388 6.64 8.05 0.32
N ALA A 389 6.66 8.02 1.65
CA ALA A 389 5.49 7.74 2.48
C ALA A 389 4.27 8.64 2.19
N ARG A 390 4.49 9.92 1.87
CA ARG A 390 3.42 10.88 1.53
C ARG A 390 2.62 10.49 0.28
N ASP A 391 3.24 9.76 -0.64
CA ASP A 391 2.62 9.37 -1.91
C ASP A 391 1.98 7.98 -1.82
N PHE A 392 2.16 7.27 -0.70
CA PHE A 392 1.74 5.89 -0.47
C PHE A 392 0.27 5.62 -0.85
N CYS A 393 -0.66 6.33 -0.22
CA CYS A 393 -2.10 6.09 -0.41
C CYS A 393 -2.54 6.35 -1.86
N SER A 394 -2.01 7.40 -2.48
CA SER A 394 -2.31 7.75 -3.88
C SER A 394 -1.88 6.68 -4.87
N VAL A 395 -0.71 6.05 -4.63
CA VAL A 395 -0.17 5.00 -5.50
C VAL A 395 -0.96 3.71 -5.32
N VAL A 396 -1.34 3.37 -4.09
CA VAL A 396 -2.20 2.21 -3.81
C VAL A 396 -3.59 2.39 -4.42
N GLU A 397 -4.20 3.57 -4.27
CA GLU A 397 -5.49 3.92 -4.91
C GLU A 397 -5.41 3.77 -6.43
N LYS A 398 -4.36 4.31 -7.07
CA LYS A 398 -4.14 4.15 -8.51
C LYS A 398 -4.02 2.68 -8.92
N SER A 399 -3.36 1.86 -8.09
CA SER A 399 -3.23 0.41 -8.34
C SER A 399 -4.54 -0.36 -8.19
N LEU A 400 -5.54 0.26 -7.55
CA LEU A 400 -6.91 -0.25 -7.42
C LEU A 400 -7.83 0.24 -8.53
N ASP A 401 -7.40 1.19 -9.37
CA ASP A 401 -8.22 1.72 -10.45
C ASP A 401 -7.98 0.98 -11.79
N HIS A 402 -8.94 0.15 -12.17
CA HIS A 402 -8.91 -0.57 -13.45
C HIS A 402 -8.87 0.35 -14.68
N LYS A 403 -9.36 1.60 -14.58
CA LYS A 403 -9.26 2.57 -15.69
C LYS A 403 -7.82 3.06 -15.91
N ARG A 404 -6.96 2.91 -14.89
CA ARG A 404 -5.55 3.34 -14.89
C ARG A 404 -4.58 2.14 -14.94
N GLY A 405 -5.06 0.97 -15.37
CA GLY A 405 -4.26 -0.25 -15.46
C GLY A 405 -4.11 -1.03 -14.15
N GLY A 406 -4.76 -0.58 -13.07
CA GLY A 406 -4.82 -1.27 -11.79
C GLY A 406 -5.82 -2.43 -11.77
N LYS A 407 -5.98 -3.06 -10.61
CA LYS A 407 -6.92 -4.15 -10.37
C LYS A 407 -7.78 -3.84 -9.15
N PRO A 408 -9.10 -4.06 -9.19
CA PRO A 408 -10.01 -3.58 -8.16
C PRO A 408 -9.91 -4.34 -6.82
N THR A 409 -9.13 -5.42 -6.79
CA THR A 409 -8.77 -6.13 -5.56
C THR A 409 -7.31 -5.90 -5.22
N LEU A 410 -7.05 -5.52 -3.97
CA LEU A 410 -5.72 -5.53 -3.36
C LEU A 410 -5.64 -6.69 -2.37
N ARG A 411 -4.57 -7.47 -2.44
CA ARG A 411 -4.23 -8.44 -1.40
C ARG A 411 -3.06 -7.91 -0.60
N VAL A 412 -3.25 -7.72 0.70
CA VAL A 412 -2.19 -7.29 1.63
C VAL A 412 -1.63 -8.51 2.34
N MET A 413 -0.32 -8.72 2.25
CA MET A 413 0.36 -9.89 2.81
C MET A 413 1.53 -9.45 3.69
N ALA A 414 1.45 -9.74 4.99
CA ALA A 414 2.58 -9.52 5.90
C ALA A 414 2.47 -10.37 7.16
N ALA A 415 3.60 -10.68 7.79
CA ALA A 415 3.63 -11.34 9.09
C ALA A 415 3.12 -10.42 10.21
N THR A 416 2.91 -10.97 11.41
CA THR A 416 2.55 -10.20 12.61
C THR A 416 3.65 -9.17 12.90
N GLY A 417 3.27 -7.94 13.26
CA GLY A 417 4.21 -6.85 13.54
C GLY A 417 4.84 -6.15 12.33
N GLU A 418 4.58 -6.61 11.09
CA GLU A 418 5.16 -6.01 9.87
C GLU A 418 4.42 -4.75 9.37
N GLY A 419 3.41 -4.26 10.11
CA GLY A 419 2.72 -3.00 9.83
C GLY A 419 1.47 -3.11 8.94
N LYS A 420 0.79 -4.25 8.91
CA LYS A 420 -0.51 -4.40 8.19
C LYS A 420 -1.51 -3.35 8.63
N GLY A 421 -1.67 -3.20 9.94
CA GLY A 421 -2.58 -2.25 10.54
C GLY A 421 -2.30 -0.81 10.20
N ILE A 422 -1.03 -0.43 10.27
CA ILE A 422 -0.53 0.90 9.93
C ILE A 422 -0.93 1.26 8.49
N VAL A 423 -0.65 0.35 7.54
CA VAL A 423 -0.99 0.51 6.13
C VAL A 423 -2.49 0.67 5.93
N LEU A 424 -3.27 -0.23 6.52
CA LEU A 424 -4.70 -0.30 6.29
C LEU A 424 -5.44 0.88 6.94
N LYS A 425 -5.06 1.30 8.16
CA LYS A 425 -5.63 2.49 8.81
C LYS A 425 -5.36 3.76 8.01
N ASN A 426 -4.15 3.92 7.46
CA ASN A 426 -3.83 5.04 6.56
C ASN A 426 -4.65 5.00 5.26
N LEU A 427 -4.88 3.83 4.68
CA LEU A 427 -5.73 3.69 3.50
C LEU A 427 -7.19 4.01 3.83
N LEU A 428 -7.72 3.51 4.95
CA LEU A 428 -9.07 3.84 5.40
C LEU A 428 -9.24 5.35 5.61
N ALA A 429 -8.29 6.01 6.29
CA ALA A 429 -8.31 7.45 6.50
C ALA A 429 -8.27 8.22 5.16
N HIS A 430 -7.44 7.79 4.20
CA HIS A 430 -7.38 8.37 2.86
C HIS A 430 -8.73 8.27 2.15
N TYR A 431 -9.32 7.08 2.08
CA TYR A 431 -10.61 6.89 1.41
C TYR A 431 -11.78 7.53 2.16
N ALA A 432 -11.72 7.67 3.49
CA ALA A 432 -12.71 8.42 4.27
C ALA A 432 -12.73 9.91 3.88
N SER A 433 -11.58 10.45 3.49
CA SER A 433 -11.47 11.84 3.02
C SER A 433 -12.01 12.06 1.59
N LEU A 434 -12.24 10.99 0.83
CA LEU A 434 -12.77 11.07 -0.53
C LEU A 434 -14.31 11.11 -0.52
N GLU A 435 -14.89 12.07 -1.25
CA GLU A 435 -16.35 12.15 -1.39
C GLU A 435 -16.93 10.94 -2.13
N GLY A 436 -18.12 10.51 -1.72
CA GLY A 436 -18.86 9.44 -2.38
C GLY A 436 -18.31 8.03 -2.14
N TRP A 437 -17.44 7.84 -1.14
CA TRP A 437 -16.97 6.53 -0.69
C TRP A 437 -17.63 6.07 0.61
N GLU A 438 -17.77 4.77 0.74
CA GLU A 438 -18.28 4.06 1.90
C GLU A 438 -17.28 2.97 2.29
N LEU A 439 -16.92 2.90 3.58
CA LEU A 439 -15.82 2.07 4.09
C LEU A 439 -16.33 0.88 4.88
N TRP A 440 -16.17 -0.32 4.34
CA TRP A 440 -16.64 -1.56 4.94
C TRP A 440 -15.45 -2.28 5.59
N LEU A 441 -15.28 -2.17 6.92
CA LEU A 441 -14.20 -2.83 7.64
C LEU A 441 -14.71 -4.09 8.37
N SER A 442 -14.20 -5.25 7.99
CA SER A 442 -14.37 -6.50 8.73
C SER A 442 -13.09 -6.82 9.51
N ASP A 443 -13.19 -6.88 10.83
CA ASP A 443 -12.13 -7.32 11.72
C ASP A 443 -12.67 -8.44 12.63
N PRO A 444 -12.48 -9.71 12.27
CA PRO A 444 -13.00 -10.85 13.02
C PRO A 444 -12.29 -11.11 14.35
N VAL A 445 -11.31 -10.28 14.74
CA VAL A 445 -10.54 -10.37 15.99
C VAL A 445 -10.69 -9.06 16.81
N ASP A 446 -11.79 -8.34 16.58
CA ASP A 446 -12.19 -7.14 17.31
C ASP A 446 -12.19 -7.36 18.83
N GLY A 447 -11.74 -6.35 19.58
CA GLY A 447 -11.62 -6.43 21.04
C GLY A 447 -10.44 -7.25 21.57
N SER A 448 -9.52 -7.67 20.70
CA SER A 448 -8.19 -8.15 21.12
C SER A 448 -7.31 -6.99 21.58
N ASP A 449 -6.25 -7.29 22.34
CA ASP A 449 -5.21 -6.30 22.70
C ASP A 449 -4.53 -5.66 21.47
N GLU A 450 -4.77 -6.22 20.27
CA GLU A 450 -4.28 -5.74 18.98
C GLU A 450 -5.35 -4.97 18.17
N ASP A 451 -6.49 -4.57 18.75
CA ASP A 451 -7.45 -3.71 18.06
C ASP A 451 -6.96 -2.25 18.03
N TYR A 452 -6.28 -1.88 16.94
CA TYR A 452 -5.72 -0.54 16.72
C TYR A 452 -6.54 0.30 15.71
N TRP A 453 -7.72 -0.17 15.30
CA TRP A 453 -8.44 0.39 14.16
C TRP A 453 -9.15 1.71 14.49
N ASP A 454 -9.69 1.85 15.70
CA ASP A 454 -10.52 3.00 16.11
C ASP A 454 -11.53 3.43 15.03
N THR A 455 -12.16 2.45 14.36
CA THR A 455 -13.02 2.66 13.19
C THR A 455 -14.28 1.80 13.35
N PRO A 456 -15.49 2.26 12.98
CA PRO A 456 -16.68 1.42 12.96
C PRO A 456 -16.50 0.20 12.05
N LYS A 457 -16.81 -0.99 12.58
CA LYS A 457 -16.66 -2.29 11.89
C LYS A 457 -18.02 -2.84 11.46
N ILE A 458 -18.08 -3.43 10.27
CA ILE A 458 -19.25 -4.19 9.78
C ILE A 458 -19.32 -5.59 10.37
N ALA A 459 -18.20 -6.11 10.83
CA ALA A 459 -18.08 -7.43 11.39
C ALA A 459 -16.97 -7.43 12.43
N THR A 460 -17.28 -7.97 13.59
CA THR A 460 -16.37 -8.04 14.75
C THR A 460 -15.99 -9.49 15.10
N ASN A 461 -16.55 -10.47 14.39
CA ASN A 461 -16.27 -11.89 14.56
C ASN A 461 -16.31 -12.64 13.23
N SER A 462 -15.88 -13.91 13.23
CA SER A 462 -15.75 -14.70 11.99
C SER A 462 -17.08 -14.94 11.27
N SER A 463 -18.17 -15.18 12.01
CA SER A 463 -19.50 -15.39 11.43
C SER A 463 -20.04 -14.13 10.77
N GLU A 464 -19.86 -12.98 11.40
CA GLU A 464 -20.19 -11.67 10.81
C GLU A 464 -19.31 -11.36 9.61
N SER A 465 -18.02 -11.69 9.64
CA SER A 465 -17.11 -11.47 8.51
C SER A 465 -17.56 -12.24 7.27
N ALA A 466 -17.93 -13.52 7.44
CA ALA A 466 -18.48 -14.34 6.35
C ALA A 466 -19.79 -13.75 5.79
N ARG A 467 -20.72 -13.31 6.66
CA ARG A 467 -21.95 -12.63 6.24
C ARG A 467 -21.67 -11.30 5.52
N GLY A 468 -20.74 -10.51 6.02
CA GLY A 468 -20.28 -9.27 5.39
C GLY A 468 -19.72 -9.50 3.98
N TYR A 469 -18.99 -10.60 3.78
CA TYR A 469 -18.47 -10.97 2.48
C TYR A 469 -19.58 -11.43 1.52
N GLN A 470 -20.56 -12.19 2.01
CA GLN A 470 -21.75 -12.56 1.23
C GLN A 470 -22.58 -11.32 0.82
N LEU A 471 -22.71 -10.34 1.69
CA LEU A 471 -23.35 -9.05 1.38
C LEU A 471 -22.59 -8.28 0.30
N LEU A 472 -21.26 -8.25 0.35
CA LEU A 472 -20.45 -7.66 -0.71
C LEU A 472 -20.69 -8.37 -2.05
N ALA A 473 -20.76 -9.70 -2.05
CA ALA A 473 -21.05 -10.48 -3.24
C ALA A 473 -22.46 -10.19 -3.78
N GLN A 474 -23.44 -10.04 -2.90
CA GLN A 474 -24.80 -9.63 -3.26
C GLN A 474 -24.82 -8.23 -3.87
N LEU A 475 -24.09 -7.27 -3.29
CA LEU A 475 -23.97 -5.93 -3.86
C LEU A 475 -23.42 -5.96 -5.28
N HIS A 476 -22.35 -6.73 -5.48
CA HIS A 476 -21.75 -6.92 -6.79
C HIS A 476 -22.77 -7.49 -7.78
N ARG A 477 -23.47 -8.58 -7.41
CA ARG A 477 -24.50 -9.20 -8.26
C ARG A 477 -25.62 -8.23 -8.61
N THR A 478 -26.13 -7.47 -7.64
CA THR A 478 -27.19 -6.48 -7.89
C THR A 478 -26.69 -5.42 -8.87
N ARG A 479 -25.55 -4.79 -8.62
CA ARG A 479 -24.99 -3.75 -9.50
C ARG A 479 -24.64 -4.28 -10.89
N HIS A 480 -24.16 -5.51 -10.98
CA HIS A 480 -23.81 -6.15 -12.25
C HIS A 480 -25.06 -6.50 -13.08
N SER A 481 -26.05 -7.15 -12.46
CA SER A 481 -27.22 -7.69 -13.17
C SER A 481 -28.29 -6.65 -13.45
N SER A 482 -28.63 -5.78 -12.50
CA SER A 482 -29.74 -4.83 -12.67
C SER A 482 -29.29 -3.45 -13.17
N LYS A 483 -27.98 -3.17 -13.17
CA LYS A 483 -27.40 -1.82 -13.36
C LYS A 483 -28.00 -0.75 -12.41
N GLN A 484 -28.76 -1.17 -11.40
CA GLN A 484 -29.32 -0.28 -10.40
C GLN A 484 -28.32 -0.08 -9.25
N PRO A 485 -28.41 1.05 -8.51
CA PRO A 485 -27.78 1.12 -7.21
C PRO A 485 -28.29 -0.06 -6.37
N GLY A 486 -27.38 -0.78 -5.70
CA GLY A 486 -27.77 -1.84 -4.78
C GLY A 486 -28.35 -1.22 -3.51
N PHE A 487 -28.03 -1.77 -2.34
CA PHE A 487 -28.39 -1.13 -1.06
C PHE A 487 -27.62 0.18 -0.80
N THR A 488 -26.61 0.50 -1.61
CA THR A 488 -25.88 1.78 -1.62
C THR A 488 -25.54 2.16 -3.06
N ASP A 489 -25.56 3.45 -3.38
CA ASP A 489 -25.17 4.03 -4.67
C ASP A 489 -23.72 4.56 -4.69
N LYS A 490 -23.12 4.68 -3.49
CA LYS A 490 -21.73 5.12 -3.25
C LYS A 490 -20.70 4.11 -3.73
N ASN A 491 -19.47 4.57 -3.93
CA ASN A 491 -18.33 3.65 -4.11
C ASN A 491 -18.07 2.92 -2.78
N VAL A 492 -17.78 1.62 -2.85
CA VAL A 492 -17.52 0.83 -1.64
C VAL A 492 -16.07 0.38 -1.63
N LEU A 493 -15.34 0.68 -0.56
CA LEU A 493 -14.06 0.04 -0.23
C LEU A 493 -14.31 -0.97 0.89
N ALA A 494 -14.19 -2.26 0.58
CA ALA A 494 -14.39 -3.34 1.53
C ALA A 494 -13.07 -3.99 1.94
N VAL A 495 -12.73 -3.89 3.22
CA VAL A 495 -11.51 -4.42 3.82
C VAL A 495 -11.88 -5.60 4.71
N PHE A 496 -11.33 -6.78 4.42
CA PHE A 496 -11.52 -7.98 5.21
C PHE A 496 -10.19 -8.42 5.82
N ASP A 497 -10.06 -8.25 7.13
CA ASP A 497 -8.89 -8.69 7.87
C ASP A 497 -8.91 -10.20 8.16
N GLU A 498 -7.73 -10.79 8.34
CA GLU A 498 -7.53 -12.22 8.62
C GLU A 498 -8.26 -13.17 7.65
N PHE A 499 -8.40 -12.76 6.38
CA PHE A 499 -9.20 -13.46 5.38
C PHE A 499 -8.72 -14.91 5.17
N ASP A 500 -7.41 -15.14 5.24
CA ASP A 500 -6.82 -16.46 5.05
C ASP A 500 -7.26 -17.50 6.10
N LYS A 501 -7.47 -17.06 7.35
CA LYS A 501 -7.77 -17.93 8.51
C LYS A 501 -9.25 -17.99 8.87
N LYS A 502 -9.99 -16.90 8.63
CA LYS A 502 -11.35 -16.72 9.15
C LYS A 502 -12.45 -17.02 8.13
N HIS A 503 -12.09 -17.14 6.86
CA HIS A 503 -13.03 -17.46 5.79
C HIS A 503 -12.90 -18.90 5.31
N SER A 504 -14.04 -19.47 4.92
CA SER A 504 -14.16 -20.84 4.41
C SER A 504 -13.57 -20.98 3.00
N ASP A 505 -13.41 -22.22 2.52
CA ASP A 505 -12.99 -22.45 1.14
C ASP A 505 -14.04 -21.92 0.13
N ASP A 506 -15.33 -21.99 0.46
CA ASP A 506 -16.41 -21.45 -0.36
C ASP A 506 -16.30 -19.93 -0.48
N ASP A 507 -15.99 -19.23 0.61
CA ASP A 507 -15.74 -17.79 0.60
C ASP A 507 -14.50 -17.43 -0.26
N LYS A 508 -13.47 -18.28 -0.24
CA LYS A 508 -12.26 -18.09 -1.06
C LYS A 508 -12.57 -18.30 -2.55
N GLU A 509 -13.36 -19.30 -2.92
CA GLU A 509 -13.83 -19.49 -4.29
C GLU A 509 -14.69 -18.31 -4.76
N LEU A 510 -15.60 -17.85 -3.90
CA LEU A 510 -16.37 -16.63 -4.17
C LEU A 510 -15.45 -15.42 -4.36
N ALA A 511 -14.42 -15.28 -3.54
CA ALA A 511 -13.44 -14.20 -3.67
C ALA A 511 -12.67 -14.25 -4.99
N LYS A 512 -12.27 -15.45 -5.44
CA LYS A 512 -11.61 -15.63 -6.75
C LYS A 512 -12.50 -15.12 -7.89
N SER A 513 -13.80 -15.43 -7.86
CA SER A 513 -14.76 -14.93 -8.86
C SER A 513 -14.92 -13.41 -8.80
N LEU A 514 -15.02 -12.83 -7.58
CA LEU A 514 -15.18 -11.39 -7.40
C LEU A 514 -13.95 -10.60 -7.84
N MET A 515 -12.73 -11.14 -7.67
CA MET A 515 -11.49 -10.42 -8.00
C MET A 515 -11.45 -9.90 -9.44
N THR A 516 -12.02 -10.65 -10.39
CA THR A 516 -12.07 -10.25 -11.80
C THR A 516 -13.27 -9.36 -12.10
N ASP A 517 -14.41 -9.61 -11.46
CA ASP A 517 -15.71 -9.13 -11.95
C ASP A 517 -16.11 -7.77 -11.35
N ILE A 518 -15.58 -7.40 -10.18
CA ILE A 518 -15.95 -6.16 -9.49
C ILE A 518 -15.48 -4.86 -10.19
N ARG A 519 -14.74 -4.96 -11.31
CA ARG A 519 -14.13 -3.82 -12.04
C ARG A 519 -15.14 -2.70 -12.28
N HIS A 520 -16.33 -3.05 -12.76
CA HIS A 520 -17.35 -2.09 -13.20
C HIS A 520 -18.44 -1.82 -12.17
N THR A 521 -18.40 -2.40 -10.97
CA THR A 521 -19.49 -2.33 -9.99
C THR A 521 -19.27 -1.30 -8.90
N ARG A 522 -18.35 -0.33 -9.08
CA ARG A 522 -18.01 0.69 -8.05
C ARG A 522 -17.63 0.07 -6.68
N ILE A 523 -17.03 -1.12 -6.73
CA ILE A 523 -16.54 -1.83 -5.55
C ILE A 523 -15.03 -1.98 -5.69
N ARG A 524 -14.34 -1.80 -4.56
CA ARG A 524 -12.95 -2.18 -4.35
C ARG A 524 -12.90 -3.08 -3.13
N GLN A 525 -12.05 -4.09 -3.16
CA GLN A 525 -11.85 -4.97 -2.02
C GLN A 525 -10.38 -5.07 -1.64
N ILE A 526 -10.11 -5.12 -0.34
CA ILE A 526 -8.82 -5.39 0.24
C ILE A 526 -8.93 -6.66 1.07
N LEU A 527 -8.19 -7.69 0.68
CA LEU A 527 -8.13 -8.97 1.42
C LEU A 527 -6.78 -9.05 2.14
N VAL A 528 -6.82 -9.19 3.46
CA VAL A 528 -5.61 -9.18 4.28
C VAL A 528 -5.28 -10.60 4.73
N GLY A 529 -4.00 -10.97 4.62
CA GLY A 529 -3.49 -12.28 5.03
C GLY A 529 -2.13 -12.21 5.71
N GLN A 530 -1.86 -13.20 6.57
CA GLN A 530 -0.62 -13.24 7.36
C GLN A 530 0.59 -13.84 6.63
N CYS A 531 0.43 -14.40 5.42
CA CYS A 531 1.51 -15.11 4.74
C CYS A 531 1.56 -14.81 3.24
N ALA A 532 2.77 -14.54 2.72
CA ALA A 532 3.03 -14.46 1.28
C ALA A 532 3.17 -15.84 0.61
N GLU A 533 3.19 -16.94 1.38
CA GLU A 533 3.14 -18.31 0.84
C GLU A 533 1.68 -18.69 0.56
N VAL A 534 1.15 -18.17 -0.54
CA VAL A 534 -0.29 -18.22 -0.86
C VAL A 534 -0.84 -19.67 -0.92
N GLY A 535 -0.01 -20.62 -1.35
CA GLY A 535 -0.36 -22.05 -1.43
C GLY A 535 -0.73 -22.68 -0.08
N ARG A 536 -0.13 -22.25 1.03
CA ARG A 536 -0.46 -22.76 2.37
C ARG A 536 -1.88 -22.38 2.81
N ASN A 537 -2.41 -21.30 2.24
CA ASN A 537 -3.71 -20.75 2.59
C ASN A 537 -4.80 -21.15 1.57
N ARG A 538 -4.55 -22.19 0.77
CA ARG A 538 -5.46 -22.74 -0.26
C ARG A 538 -5.75 -21.79 -1.42
N TRP A 539 -4.82 -20.88 -1.71
CA TRP A 539 -4.84 -20.07 -2.91
C TRP A 539 -3.85 -20.61 -3.94
N ALA A 540 -4.14 -20.42 -5.23
CA ALA A 540 -3.17 -20.62 -6.28
C ALA A 540 -2.43 -19.30 -6.58
N TRP A 541 -1.17 -19.40 -7.00
CA TRP A 541 -0.42 -18.24 -7.51
C TRP A 541 -1.05 -17.66 -8.78
N ASP A 542 -1.78 -18.46 -9.56
CA ASP A 542 -2.54 -17.98 -10.71
C ASP A 542 -3.70 -17.08 -10.29
N ASP A 543 -4.38 -17.35 -9.16
CA ASP A 543 -5.42 -16.47 -8.62
C ASP A 543 -4.87 -15.07 -8.32
N MET A 544 -3.60 -15.00 -7.89
CA MET A 544 -2.94 -13.74 -7.55
C MET A 544 -2.69 -12.86 -8.78
N LYS A 545 -2.75 -13.42 -9.99
CA LYS A 545 -2.71 -12.64 -11.24
C LYS A 545 -3.99 -11.83 -11.45
N SER A 546 -5.06 -12.06 -10.70
CA SER A 546 -6.31 -11.30 -10.78
C SER A 546 -6.38 -10.12 -9.80
N CYS A 547 -5.44 -9.99 -8.86
CA CYS A 547 -5.38 -8.89 -7.91
C CYS A 547 -4.03 -8.15 -7.94
N SER A 548 -4.00 -6.96 -7.32
CA SER A 548 -2.77 -6.27 -6.95
C SER A 548 -2.28 -6.86 -5.63
N LEU A 549 -0.97 -6.97 -5.44
CA LEU A 549 -0.35 -7.52 -4.22
C LEU A 549 0.42 -6.42 -3.52
N LEU A 550 0.12 -6.15 -2.25
CA LEU A 550 0.93 -5.33 -1.39
C LEU A 550 1.57 -6.23 -0.33
N VAL A 551 2.89 -6.38 -0.41
CA VAL A 551 3.65 -7.27 0.46
C VAL A 551 4.57 -6.45 1.32
N LEU A 552 4.56 -6.68 2.64
CA LEU A 552 5.33 -5.88 3.60
C LEU A 552 6.43 -6.73 4.24
N GLY A 553 7.48 -6.07 4.72
CA GLY A 553 8.51 -6.70 5.57
C GLY A 553 9.16 -7.94 4.95
N ASN A 554 9.41 -8.96 5.78
CA ASN A 554 10.09 -10.19 5.37
C ASN A 554 9.28 -11.00 4.35
N SER A 555 7.97 -10.78 4.29
CA SER A 555 7.09 -11.41 3.31
C SER A 555 7.49 -11.06 1.87
N ILE A 556 8.16 -9.92 1.65
CA ILE A 556 8.72 -9.51 0.35
C ILE A 556 9.78 -10.52 -0.12
N GLY A 557 10.62 -11.00 0.80
CA GLY A 557 11.64 -12.02 0.50
C GLY A 557 11.02 -13.35 0.06
N THR A 558 9.88 -13.72 0.64
CA THR A 558 9.10 -14.89 0.19
C THR A 558 8.55 -14.65 -1.21
N LEU A 559 7.87 -13.54 -1.47
CA LEU A 559 7.35 -13.20 -2.79
C LEU A 559 8.45 -13.25 -3.87
N CYS A 560 9.66 -12.74 -3.57
CA CYS A 560 10.79 -12.74 -4.50
C CYS A 560 11.15 -14.14 -5.04
N LYS A 561 10.90 -15.22 -4.27
CA LYS A 561 11.13 -16.61 -4.70
C LYS A 561 10.11 -17.08 -5.75
N HIS A 562 8.92 -16.48 -5.75
CA HIS A 562 7.79 -16.86 -6.59
C HIS A 562 7.62 -15.96 -7.82
N LEU A 563 8.26 -14.79 -7.86
CA LEU A 563 8.17 -13.85 -8.99
C LEU A 563 8.47 -14.52 -10.35
N SER A 564 9.59 -15.26 -10.45
CA SER A 564 9.94 -15.94 -11.70
C SER A 564 9.31 -17.33 -11.85
N LYS A 565 9.08 -18.02 -10.73
CA LYS A 565 8.61 -19.40 -10.73
C LYS A 565 7.11 -19.49 -11.03
N ASP A 566 6.31 -18.66 -10.37
CA ASP A 566 4.86 -18.81 -10.33
C ASP A 566 4.14 -17.62 -10.98
N LEU A 567 4.66 -16.40 -10.82
CA LEU A 567 4.10 -15.19 -11.45
C LEU A 567 4.58 -14.97 -12.89
N GLY A 568 5.47 -15.83 -13.41
CA GLY A 568 5.89 -15.84 -14.81
C GLY A 568 6.84 -14.71 -15.21
N TRP A 569 7.44 -13.99 -14.25
CA TRP A 569 8.38 -12.92 -14.58
C TRP A 569 9.73 -13.45 -15.06
N THR A 570 10.40 -12.67 -15.90
CA THR A 570 11.78 -13.00 -16.28
C THR A 570 12.70 -13.00 -15.05
N VAL A 571 13.67 -13.92 -15.02
CA VAL A 571 14.70 -14.00 -13.97
C VAL A 571 15.40 -12.64 -13.78
N ARG A 572 15.63 -11.90 -14.89
CA ARG A 572 16.23 -10.56 -14.84
C ARG A 572 15.37 -9.57 -14.06
N LYS A 573 14.06 -9.57 -14.26
CA LYS A 573 13.11 -8.70 -13.56
C LYS A 573 12.98 -9.09 -12.09
N ALA A 574 12.85 -10.38 -11.78
CA ALA A 574 12.82 -10.88 -10.41
C ALA A 574 14.10 -10.52 -9.63
N ASN A 575 15.28 -10.70 -10.25
CA ASN A 575 16.56 -10.30 -9.65
C ASN A 575 16.69 -8.78 -9.47
N LYS A 576 16.07 -7.97 -10.35
CA LYS A 576 16.02 -6.50 -10.18
C LYS A 576 15.25 -6.13 -8.91
N VAL A 577 14.07 -6.73 -8.71
CA VAL A 577 13.26 -6.52 -7.50
C VAL A 577 14.04 -6.91 -6.25
N LYS A 578 14.66 -8.10 -6.25
CA LYS A 578 15.46 -8.58 -5.12
C LYS A 578 16.58 -7.60 -4.75
N ARG A 579 17.35 -7.12 -5.72
CA ARG A 579 18.44 -6.15 -5.49
C ARG A 579 17.93 -4.81 -4.96
N GLN A 580 16.81 -4.30 -5.49
CA GLN A 580 16.22 -3.06 -5.00
C GLN A 580 15.68 -3.22 -3.58
N TYR A 581 15.05 -4.36 -3.26
CA TYR A 581 14.61 -4.66 -1.90
C TYR A 581 15.78 -4.70 -0.92
N GLU A 582 16.88 -5.36 -1.26
CA GLU A 582 18.09 -5.40 -0.42
C GLU A 582 18.57 -3.98 -0.09
N VAL A 583 18.70 -3.11 -1.09
CA VAL A 583 19.10 -1.70 -0.91
C VAL A 583 18.13 -0.94 -0.01
N PHE A 584 16.82 -1.00 -0.29
CA PHE A 584 15.82 -0.23 0.46
C PHE A 584 15.62 -0.76 1.89
N SER A 585 15.71 -2.08 2.09
CA SER A 585 15.61 -2.70 3.41
C SER A 585 16.81 -2.34 4.29
N GLU A 586 18.02 -2.28 3.72
CA GLU A 586 19.23 -1.90 4.45
C GLU A 586 19.22 -0.41 4.82
N TRP A 587 18.75 0.44 3.90
CA TRP A 587 18.51 1.85 4.20
C TRP A 587 17.52 2.03 5.36
N ALA A 588 16.35 1.38 5.31
CA ALA A 588 15.34 1.47 6.36
C ALA A 588 15.88 1.00 7.72
N LYS A 589 16.61 -0.12 7.75
CA LYS A 589 17.29 -0.60 8.97
C LYS A 589 18.27 0.43 9.52
N THR A 590 19.10 1.02 8.66
CA THR A 590 20.10 1.98 9.10
C THR A 590 19.46 3.26 9.65
N VAL A 591 18.38 3.74 9.01
CA VAL A 591 17.59 4.88 9.51
C VAL A 591 17.00 4.57 10.89
N ASN A 592 16.45 3.37 11.07
CA ASN A 592 15.86 2.96 12.35
C ASN A 592 16.91 2.77 13.45
N VAL A 593 18.09 2.25 13.13
CA VAL A 593 19.20 2.08 14.11
C VAL A 593 19.77 3.44 14.53
N LYS A 594 19.94 4.38 13.59
CA LYS A 594 20.42 5.73 13.90
C LYS A 594 19.44 6.52 14.76
N ASN A 595 18.15 6.23 14.64
CA ASN A 595 17.09 6.87 15.41
C ASN A 595 16.44 5.83 16.35
N SER A 596 17.25 5.21 17.21
CA SER A 596 16.82 4.12 18.09
C SER A 596 15.71 4.50 19.08
N GLU A 597 15.51 5.81 19.30
CA GLU A 597 14.45 6.36 20.15
C GLU A 597 13.07 6.38 19.47
N ILE A 598 13.00 6.18 18.15
CA ILE A 598 11.73 6.15 17.43
C ILE A 598 10.92 4.93 17.90
N PRO A 599 9.67 5.13 18.38
CA PRO A 599 8.79 4.03 18.76
C PRO A 599 8.65 3.01 17.62
N GLN A 600 8.54 1.73 17.97
CA GLN A 600 8.51 0.65 16.97
C GLN A 600 7.46 0.89 15.88
N GLU A 601 6.28 1.40 16.23
CA GLU A 601 5.21 1.76 15.31
C GLU A 601 5.61 2.82 14.26
N ASN A 602 6.52 3.74 14.60
CA ASN A 602 6.98 4.84 13.75
C ASN A 602 8.25 4.51 12.96
N GLN A 603 8.78 3.30 13.10
CA GLN A 603 9.95 2.87 12.35
C GLN A 603 9.67 2.84 10.84
N THR A 604 10.70 3.22 10.08
CA THR A 604 10.68 3.19 8.62
C THR A 604 10.56 1.75 8.15
N ARG A 605 9.57 1.48 7.29
CA ARG A 605 9.30 0.15 6.73
C ARG A 605 9.12 0.24 5.21
N ILE A 606 9.40 -0.88 4.54
CA ILE A 606 9.31 -1.00 3.08
C ILE A 606 8.18 -1.95 2.71
N GLY A 607 7.38 -1.55 1.73
CA GLY A 607 6.37 -2.34 1.06
C GLY A 607 6.71 -2.55 -0.41
N LEU A 608 6.30 -3.68 -0.96
CA LEU A 608 6.36 -3.98 -2.39
C LEU A 608 4.94 -4.09 -2.92
N LEU A 609 4.57 -3.19 -3.83
CA LEU A 609 3.32 -3.24 -4.56
C LEU A 609 3.55 -3.86 -5.93
N VAL A 610 2.81 -4.90 -6.27
CA VAL A 610 2.83 -5.57 -7.58
C VAL A 610 1.44 -5.48 -8.19
N SER A 611 1.34 -4.93 -9.40
CA SER A 611 0.08 -4.90 -10.14
C SER A 611 0.32 -5.35 -11.58
N GLY A 612 -0.12 -6.56 -11.90
CA GLY A 612 0.16 -7.19 -13.20
C GLY A 612 1.67 -7.36 -13.41
N ASP A 613 2.20 -6.68 -14.41
CA ASP A 613 3.63 -6.66 -14.72
C ASP A 613 4.39 -5.48 -14.12
N GLU A 614 3.74 -4.60 -13.38
CA GLU A 614 4.39 -3.46 -12.74
C GLU A 614 4.71 -3.76 -11.27
N PHE A 615 5.80 -3.17 -10.79
CA PHE A 615 6.14 -3.19 -9.37
C PHE A 615 6.64 -1.84 -8.91
N ASN A 616 6.28 -1.48 -7.68
CA ASN A 616 6.70 -0.26 -7.02
C ASN A 616 7.11 -0.58 -5.59
N PHE A 617 8.26 -0.06 -5.17
CA PHE A 617 8.64 -0.06 -3.76
C PHE A 617 8.08 1.19 -3.10
N LEU A 618 7.49 1.01 -1.93
CA LEU A 618 6.80 2.03 -1.17
C LEU A 618 7.43 2.13 0.21
N GLU A 619 7.72 3.35 0.65
CA GLU A 619 7.93 3.63 2.06
C GLU A 619 6.56 3.65 2.77
N LEU A 620 6.45 2.96 3.90
CA LEU A 620 5.19 2.92 4.65
C LEU A 620 5.02 4.23 5.44
N PRO A 621 3.79 4.79 5.47
CA PRO A 621 3.50 5.95 6.30
C PRO A 621 3.56 5.60 7.78
N ILE A 622 3.75 6.63 8.60
CA ILE A 622 3.55 6.53 10.05
C ILE A 622 2.09 6.17 10.37
N PRO A 623 1.81 5.52 11.52
CA PRO A 623 0.45 5.19 11.92
C PRO A 623 -0.44 6.44 11.95
N HIS A 624 -1.61 6.35 11.32
CA HIS A 624 -2.62 7.39 11.43
C HIS A 624 -3.11 7.47 12.89
N LYS A 625 -3.04 8.67 13.48
CA LYS A 625 -3.52 8.95 14.83
C LYS A 625 -4.95 9.49 14.77
N GLY A 626 -5.86 8.90 15.54
CA GLY A 626 -7.25 9.31 15.62
C GLY A 626 -8.26 8.28 15.09
N VAL A 627 -9.53 8.61 15.27
CA VAL A 627 -10.69 7.81 14.86
C VAL A 627 -10.99 8.07 13.40
N VAL A 628 -11.05 7.02 12.58
CA VAL A 628 -11.51 7.15 11.19
C VAL A 628 -13.03 7.08 11.21
N THR A 629 -13.69 8.22 11.02
CA THR A 629 -15.15 8.26 10.93
C THR A 629 -15.59 7.98 9.50
N SER A 630 -16.37 6.92 9.31
CA SER A 630 -17.08 6.65 8.06
C SER A 630 -18.58 6.83 8.29
N GLY A 631 -19.35 7.09 7.23
CA GLY A 631 -20.82 7.31 7.29
C GLY A 631 -21.63 6.06 7.64
N PHE A 632 -21.09 5.16 8.46
CA PHE A 632 -21.54 3.80 8.72
C PHE A 632 -22.67 3.65 9.74
N SER A 633 -23.08 4.73 10.39
CA SER A 633 -24.02 4.66 11.52
C SER A 633 -25.35 3.99 11.17
N SER A 634 -25.75 3.93 9.89
CA SER A 634 -27.05 3.37 9.46
C SER A 634 -27.07 1.88 9.07
N PHE A 635 -25.92 1.20 8.83
CA PHE A 635 -25.93 -0.15 8.22
C PHE A 635 -25.70 -1.31 9.21
N ARG A 636 -25.05 -1.05 10.37
CA ARG A 636 -24.89 -2.07 11.42
C ARG A 636 -26.24 -2.52 12.00
N GLU A 637 -27.23 -1.63 11.99
CA GLU A 637 -28.60 -1.92 12.43
C GLU A 637 -29.30 -2.95 11.52
N THR A 638 -28.98 -2.98 10.23
CA THR A 638 -29.56 -3.93 9.26
C THR A 638 -28.98 -5.34 9.39
N LEU A 639 -27.75 -5.48 9.88
CA LEU A 639 -27.10 -6.76 10.20
C LEU A 639 -27.64 -7.43 11.48
N ASN A 640 -28.23 -6.63 12.38
CA ASN A 640 -28.83 -7.09 13.64
C ASN A 640 -30.29 -7.53 13.51
N ILE A 641 -30.87 -7.51 12.30
CA ILE A 641 -32.21 -8.08 12.08
C ILE A 641 -32.09 -9.60 12.23
N SER A 642 -32.63 -10.11 13.32
CA SER A 642 -32.59 -11.51 13.71
C SER A 642 -33.20 -12.43 12.66
N VAL A 643 -32.63 -13.63 12.58
CA VAL A 643 -33.07 -14.76 11.75
C VAL A 643 -34.38 -15.35 12.31
N SER A 644 -35.46 -14.57 12.32
CA SER A 644 -36.82 -15.08 12.50
C SER A 644 -37.67 -15.01 11.23
N ASN A 645 -37.21 -14.30 10.18
CA ASN A 645 -37.96 -14.15 8.93
C ASN A 645 -37.35 -14.92 7.74
N LYS A 646 -36.94 -16.18 7.95
CA LYS A 646 -36.56 -17.08 6.85
C LYS A 646 -37.73 -17.40 5.90
N GLU A 647 -38.98 -17.15 6.31
CA GLU A 647 -40.16 -17.53 5.51
C GLU A 647 -40.63 -16.45 4.50
N ASN A 648 -40.19 -15.20 4.60
CA ASN A 648 -40.71 -14.13 3.73
C ASN A 648 -39.82 -13.77 2.52
N ILE A 649 -38.57 -14.25 2.45
CA ILE A 649 -37.65 -13.90 1.35
C ILE A 649 -37.76 -14.90 0.18
N GLU A 650 -38.28 -16.11 0.40
CA GLU A 650 -38.49 -17.09 -0.69
C GLU A 650 -39.80 -16.86 -1.49
N LEU A 651 -40.72 -16.02 -1.00
CA LEU A 651 -42.02 -15.79 -1.66
C LEU A 651 -42.08 -14.60 -2.63
N VAL A 652 -41.05 -13.74 -2.68
CA VAL A 652 -41.06 -12.54 -3.55
C VAL A 652 -40.37 -12.79 -4.92
N ASN A 653 -39.62 -13.89 -5.08
CA ASN A 653 -38.95 -14.22 -6.34
C ASN A 653 -39.78 -15.09 -7.31
N ALA A 654 -41.07 -15.29 -7.02
CA ALA A 654 -41.96 -16.09 -7.85
C ALA A 654 -43.30 -15.39 -8.10
N ARG A 655 -43.29 -14.18 -8.68
CA ARG A 655 -44.43 -13.67 -9.45
C ARG A 655 -44.06 -12.42 -10.26
N GLU A 656 -44.60 -12.43 -11.48
CA GLU A 656 -44.79 -11.28 -12.38
C GLU A 656 -43.61 -10.89 -13.28
N THR A 657 -43.50 -11.62 -14.38
CA THR A 657 -43.29 -11.03 -15.70
C THR A 657 -44.43 -10.07 -16.04
N PRO A 658 -44.16 -8.79 -16.38
CA PRO A 658 -45.12 -7.98 -17.10
C PRO A 658 -44.77 -8.00 -18.59
N THR A 659 -45.70 -8.50 -19.39
CA THR A 659 -45.77 -8.24 -20.83
C THR A 659 -46.08 -6.76 -21.07
N TYR A 660 -45.39 -6.21 -22.06
CA TYR A 660 -45.61 -4.88 -22.65
C TYR A 660 -47.08 -4.68 -23.06
N ASP A 661 -47.63 -3.49 -22.77
CA ASP A 661 -48.44 -2.76 -23.75
C ASP A 661 -48.60 -1.25 -23.40
N SER A 662 -48.07 -0.42 -24.31
CA SER A 662 -48.77 0.66 -25.03
C SER A 662 -49.27 1.96 -24.30
N VAL A 663 -48.64 3.08 -24.70
CA VAL A 663 -49.16 4.43 -25.05
C VAL A 663 -49.87 5.32 -23.99
N TYR A 664 -49.25 6.46 -23.61
CA TYR A 664 -49.58 7.83 -24.10
C TYR A 664 -48.76 8.95 -23.40
N TYR A 665 -48.38 9.95 -24.20
CA TYR A 665 -47.68 11.20 -23.90
C TYR A 665 -48.52 12.22 -23.10
N GLN A 666 -47.89 13.06 -22.25
CA GLN A 666 -47.90 14.52 -22.47
C GLN A 666 -46.89 15.35 -21.62
N LYS A 667 -46.34 16.35 -22.31
CA LYS A 667 -45.35 17.40 -22.00
C LYS A 667 -45.67 18.35 -20.84
N LEU A 668 -44.59 18.92 -20.26
CA LEU A 668 -44.30 20.36 -20.02
C LEU A 668 -42.84 20.43 -19.46
N GLY A 669 -41.79 20.89 -20.19
CA GLY A 669 -41.44 22.28 -20.51
C GLY A 669 -40.85 22.99 -19.27
N ILE A 670 -39.56 23.32 -19.14
CA ILE A 670 -38.84 24.53 -19.65
C ILE A 670 -37.33 24.36 -19.28
N ALA A 671 -36.41 24.23 -20.25
CA ALA A 671 -35.42 25.21 -20.76
C ALA A 671 -34.21 25.58 -19.85
N THR A 672 -33.00 25.23 -20.31
CA THR A 672 -31.84 26.15 -20.40
C THR A 672 -30.94 25.68 -21.55
N GLY A 673 -30.44 26.64 -22.32
CA GLY A 673 -29.89 26.44 -23.67
C GLY A 673 -28.46 25.91 -23.73
N ALA A 674 -28.19 25.17 -24.80
CA ALA A 674 -26.86 24.83 -25.27
C ALA A 674 -26.73 25.33 -26.71
N GLU A 675 -25.64 26.05 -26.98
CA GLU A 675 -25.18 26.34 -28.33
C GLU A 675 -24.61 25.05 -28.94
N THR A 676 -25.11 24.75 -30.13
CA THR A 676 -24.73 23.62 -30.98
C THR A 676 -23.52 23.96 -31.85
N THR A 677 -22.58 23.03 -31.95
CA THR A 677 -21.84 22.79 -33.19
C THR A 677 -21.80 21.29 -33.44
N THR A 678 -22.57 20.86 -34.44
CA THR A 678 -22.54 19.55 -35.10
C THR A 678 -21.48 19.51 -36.19
N TYR A 679 -21.03 18.31 -36.55
CA TYR A 679 -20.54 17.79 -37.86
C TYR A 679 -19.56 16.66 -37.55
N GLU A 680 -19.56 15.46 -38.14
CA GLU A 680 -20.50 14.64 -38.91
C GLU A 680 -19.80 13.27 -39.06
N ASP A 681 -20.60 12.21 -39.08
CA ASP A 681 -20.46 10.99 -39.86
C ASP A 681 -19.23 10.05 -39.71
N ILE A 682 -19.52 9.02 -38.93
CA ILE A 682 -19.05 7.64 -39.11
C ILE A 682 -19.80 7.02 -40.31
N GLN A 683 -19.07 6.33 -41.19
CA GLN A 683 -19.64 5.29 -42.06
C GLN A 683 -19.05 3.91 -41.74
N PRO A 684 -19.80 2.82 -42.00
CA PRO A 684 -19.66 1.55 -41.30
C PRO A 684 -18.93 0.45 -42.10
N LEU A 685 -18.60 -0.61 -41.35
CA LEU A 685 -18.06 -1.92 -41.73
C LEU A 685 -18.61 -2.54 -43.04
N PRO A 686 -17.85 -3.51 -43.57
CA PRO A 686 -18.43 -4.76 -44.07
C PRO A 686 -18.04 -5.95 -43.18
N THR A 687 -19.05 -6.68 -42.74
CA THR A 687 -19.04 -8.06 -42.25
C THR A 687 -19.00 -9.06 -43.41
N GLU A 688 -18.26 -10.16 -43.27
CA GLU A 688 -18.59 -11.55 -43.67
C GLU A 688 -17.36 -12.46 -43.41
N THR A 689 -17.40 -13.32 -42.38
CA THR A 689 -17.79 -14.76 -42.36
C THR A 689 -16.71 -15.75 -42.83
N ASP A 690 -16.48 -16.73 -41.93
CA ASP A 690 -15.98 -18.09 -42.11
C ASP A 690 -14.67 -18.37 -42.86
N ARG A 691 -13.64 -18.76 -42.08
CA ARG A 691 -13.02 -20.09 -42.24
C ARG A 691 -12.15 -20.46 -41.05
N ALA A 692 -12.46 -21.63 -40.50
CA ALA A 692 -11.63 -22.38 -39.58
C ALA A 692 -10.26 -22.72 -40.18
N GLY A 693 -9.27 -22.88 -39.29
CA GLY A 693 -8.19 -23.84 -39.51
C GLY A 693 -6.81 -23.27 -39.82
N HIS A 694 -5.86 -23.73 -39.01
CA HIS A 694 -4.45 -23.97 -39.29
C HIS A 694 -3.37 -22.91 -38.98
N VAL A 695 -2.58 -23.29 -37.97
CA VAL A 695 -1.12 -23.54 -38.04
C VAL A 695 -0.21 -22.33 -38.12
N GLY A 696 0.71 -22.27 -37.15
CA GLY A 696 1.69 -21.23 -36.95
C GLY A 696 2.51 -20.91 -38.20
N VAL A 697 2.62 -19.62 -38.48
CA VAL A 697 3.48 -19.10 -39.53
C VAL A 697 4.91 -19.02 -38.99
N SER A 698 5.70 -19.97 -39.48
CA SER A 698 7.14 -20.01 -39.55
C SER A 698 7.75 -18.71 -40.10
N ALA A 699 8.67 -18.12 -39.35
CA ALA A 699 9.51 -17.03 -39.83
C ALA A 699 10.52 -17.56 -40.87
N LYS A 700 10.55 -16.93 -42.05
CA LYS A 700 11.53 -17.22 -43.11
C LYS A 700 12.97 -17.13 -42.57
N PRO A 701 13.84 -18.14 -42.81
CA PRO A 701 15.22 -18.11 -42.35
C PRO A 701 16.04 -17.18 -43.25
N GLY A 702 16.63 -16.15 -42.65
CA GLY A 702 17.72 -15.42 -43.28
C GLY A 702 18.95 -16.33 -43.39
N LYS A 703 19.63 -16.30 -44.55
CA LYS A 703 20.82 -17.08 -44.90
C LYS A 703 21.94 -16.95 -43.84
N GLY A 704 21.88 -17.76 -42.79
CA GLY A 704 23.01 -18.00 -41.89
C GLY A 704 23.73 -19.25 -42.37
N GLY A 705 25.06 -19.19 -42.50
CA GLY A 705 25.88 -20.34 -42.93
C GLY A 705 25.75 -21.54 -42.01
N LEU A 706 26.29 -22.69 -42.42
CA LEU A 706 26.31 -23.91 -41.61
C LEU A 706 27.53 -23.91 -40.68
N GLY A 707 27.40 -24.57 -39.53
CA GLY A 707 28.52 -24.85 -38.64
C GLY A 707 28.36 -26.17 -37.93
N SER A 708 29.46 -26.72 -37.44
CA SER A 708 29.50 -27.92 -36.61
C SER A 708 29.99 -27.62 -35.19
N CYS A 709 29.68 -28.50 -34.26
CA CYS A 709 30.18 -28.43 -32.90
C CYS A 709 31.60 -28.98 -32.86
N LYS A 710 32.56 -28.25 -32.26
CA LYS A 710 33.93 -28.78 -32.07
C LYS A 710 34.01 -30.07 -31.26
N LYS A 711 32.99 -30.36 -30.44
CA LYS A 711 32.89 -31.62 -29.68
C LYS A 711 32.18 -32.75 -30.44
N HIS A 712 31.37 -32.40 -31.44
CA HIS A 712 30.57 -33.33 -32.24
C HIS A 712 30.62 -32.85 -33.71
N PRO A 713 31.76 -33.00 -34.41
CA PRO A 713 31.99 -32.43 -35.74
C PRO A 713 31.02 -32.96 -36.80
N GLU A 714 30.53 -34.19 -36.61
CA GLU A 714 29.52 -34.85 -37.42
C GLU A 714 28.16 -34.15 -37.39
N GLN A 715 27.92 -33.31 -36.38
CA GLN A 715 26.66 -32.61 -36.23
C GLN A 715 26.69 -31.22 -36.87
N ILE A 716 26.11 -31.12 -38.07
CA ILE A 716 25.95 -29.86 -38.80
C ILE A 716 24.61 -29.21 -38.45
N PHE A 717 24.63 -27.91 -38.13
CA PHE A 717 23.44 -27.12 -37.84
C PHE A 717 23.52 -25.71 -38.44
N PRO A 718 22.36 -25.11 -38.79
CA PRO A 718 22.32 -23.74 -39.28
C PRO A 718 22.70 -22.76 -38.17
N LEU A 719 23.51 -21.76 -38.54
CA LEU A 719 23.85 -20.66 -37.64
C LEU A 719 22.78 -19.58 -37.72
N SER A 720 22.39 -19.03 -36.58
CA SER A 720 21.60 -17.81 -36.52
C SER A 720 22.41 -16.61 -37.05
N LYS A 721 21.75 -15.48 -37.33
CA LYS A 721 22.41 -14.26 -37.86
C LYS A 721 23.58 -13.78 -36.99
N ASP A 722 23.54 -14.06 -35.69
CA ASP A 722 24.61 -13.77 -34.73
C ASP A 722 25.76 -14.81 -34.75
N GLY A 723 25.77 -15.78 -35.68
CA GLY A 723 26.79 -16.81 -35.85
C GLY A 723 26.80 -17.91 -34.78
N ARG A 724 25.74 -18.06 -33.99
CA ARG A 724 25.58 -19.13 -32.99
C ARG A 724 24.67 -20.24 -33.52
N GLY A 725 24.78 -21.45 -32.97
CA GLY A 725 23.94 -22.58 -33.38
C GLY A 725 23.72 -23.55 -32.24
N THR A 726 22.67 -24.38 -32.35
CA THR A 726 22.31 -25.35 -31.31
C THR A 726 22.74 -26.74 -31.73
N CYS A 727 23.62 -27.35 -30.93
CA CYS A 727 24.06 -28.72 -31.10
C CYS A 727 23.04 -29.64 -30.41
N LYS A 728 22.32 -30.48 -31.16
CA LYS A 728 21.31 -31.40 -30.60
C LYS A 728 21.94 -32.43 -29.66
N THR A 729 23.19 -32.86 -29.91
CA THR A 729 23.87 -33.82 -29.04
C THR A 729 24.27 -33.19 -27.71
N CYS A 730 24.69 -31.91 -27.70
CA CYS A 730 24.95 -31.18 -26.46
C CYS A 730 23.70 -30.61 -25.78
N GLY A 731 22.54 -30.60 -26.45
CA GLY A 731 21.29 -30.02 -25.95
C GLY A 731 21.35 -28.51 -25.67
N ARG A 732 22.37 -27.79 -26.12
CA ARG A 732 22.60 -26.37 -25.77
C ARG A 732 23.03 -25.51 -26.96
N ARG A 733 22.71 -24.22 -26.90
CA ARG A 733 23.13 -23.22 -27.88
C ARG A 733 24.60 -22.86 -27.66
N LEU A 734 25.44 -23.07 -28.66
CA LEU A 734 26.89 -22.94 -28.56
C LEU A 734 27.35 -21.51 -28.85
N PRO A 735 28.34 -20.98 -28.11
CA PRO A 735 29.02 -19.74 -28.45
C PRO A 735 29.91 -19.92 -29.69
N LYS A 736 30.18 -18.84 -30.43
CA LYS A 736 30.98 -18.85 -31.67
C LYS A 736 32.33 -19.59 -31.54
N SER A 737 32.99 -19.50 -30.38
CA SER A 737 34.29 -20.14 -30.12
C SER A 737 34.23 -21.68 -30.13
N GLN A 738 33.05 -22.26 -29.89
CA GLN A 738 32.80 -23.71 -29.85
C GLN A 738 32.19 -24.25 -31.15
N ILE A 739 32.10 -23.42 -32.17
CA ILE A 739 31.54 -23.75 -33.48
C ILE A 739 32.65 -23.66 -34.52
N GLU A 740 32.71 -24.64 -35.40
CA GLU A 740 33.54 -24.61 -36.60
C GLU A 740 32.64 -24.29 -37.80
N LYS A 741 32.95 -23.22 -38.54
CA LYS A 741 32.14 -22.84 -39.70
C LYS A 741 32.47 -23.77 -40.85
N ILE A 742 31.42 -24.33 -41.45
CA ILE A 742 31.54 -25.15 -42.64
C ILE A 742 31.23 -24.21 -43.82
N GLN A 743 32.23 -23.99 -44.68
CA GLN A 743 32.10 -23.16 -45.87
C GLN A 743 31.21 -23.81 -46.92
#